data_AF-A0A1W9LR89-F1
#
_entry.id   AF-A0A1W9LR89-F1
#
_cell.length_a   1.000
_cell.length_b   1.000
_cell.length_c   1.000
_cell.angle_alpha   90.00
_cell.angle_beta   90.00
_cell.angle_gamma   90.00
#
_symmetry.space_group_name_H-M   'P 1'
#
loop_
_entity.id
_entity.type
_entity.pdbx_description
1 polymer ?
#
loop_
_entity_poly.entity_id
_entity_poly.type
_entity_poly.pdbx_seq_one_letter_code
_entity_poly.pdbx_strand_id
1 'polypeptide(L)'
;MKILELNLQAFGPFTETLLDLSSGTEGLHIVYGPNEAGKSSALRALTQLLYGIPHNSPDDFIHPHKKMRIRGKLRRSDGTMLEIIRRKGRINTLRAADDSSVIEESYLQTFLGGADESVFTIRFGIDHAGLVEGGKKIIEGGGDIGQILFAAGSGISDLRKIQSDLQSEAEALFKPAAQKPRINESISSLKDRQKAVREAQLPDQEWEQHKNALDKAVCEKKSLEIKSDQNHKERNRLERIKEAFPAMVRRNELLSESETYKDAVLLSEDFKEKRLEALTNLRIAENEEKQAAKTLDEIRQSLHELDIPQTLLENADLIQELYQELGSYRKAMKDRLRLEGLRSSAKSEAASILRRFRSDLSLEYADQIHLETAESISIRELGTEYERLITRLKTTQEEMTKLSLITDRLKKQLAESHEPPDCDELIRAAENARQQGDPESQYESECDSIRKAEAALEISLRKLTLWTGSPEALEQLPVPSLETIETFEHSLRQSEDEIKKQQTEIGNMERSLTETEAQIEALRIEQEVPTENDLIQVRNTRDELWQKVRMTEFPLGNELAEKYGSSVIYADKIADRLRREANRVTKKASLLAERGKQRIHLSRLKESLEKSGNVYTELREEWAAIWEPVGISPKSPREMRAWAQKQAALADQISMIRELTLKAQEMKTRIEPP
;
A
#
# COMPACT_ATOMS: atom_id res chain seq x y z
N MET A 1 -115.38 -31.93 20.45
CA MET A 1 -115.29 -31.04 19.29
C MET A 1 -115.54 -31.85 18.02
N LYS A 2 -116.36 -31.38 17.07
CA LYS A 2 -116.50 -31.95 15.72
C LYS A 2 -115.93 -30.98 14.70
N ILE A 3 -115.12 -31.48 13.77
CA ILE A 3 -114.60 -30.71 12.63
C ILE A 3 -115.60 -30.87 11.49
N LEU A 4 -116.12 -29.76 10.98
CA LEU A 4 -117.16 -29.76 9.94
C LEU A 4 -116.57 -29.51 8.56
N GLU A 5 -115.62 -28.59 8.44
CA GLU A 5 -115.01 -28.26 7.16
C GLU A 5 -113.52 -27.99 7.38
N LEU A 6 -112.67 -28.50 6.49
CA LEU A 6 -111.25 -28.18 6.41
C LEU A 6 -110.95 -27.69 4.99
N ASN A 7 -110.73 -26.39 4.84
CA ASN A 7 -110.43 -25.74 3.57
C ASN A 7 -108.95 -25.35 3.50
N LEU A 8 -108.23 -26.06 2.63
CA LEU A 8 -106.81 -25.87 2.36
C LEU A 8 -106.67 -24.82 1.25
N GLN A 9 -106.80 -23.54 1.63
CA GLN A 9 -106.78 -22.42 0.67
C GLN A 9 -105.43 -22.31 -0.05
N ALA A 10 -104.33 -22.37 0.71
CA ALA A 10 -102.98 -22.41 0.17
C ALA A 10 -102.06 -23.10 1.19
N PHE A 11 -101.87 -24.41 1.07
CA PHE A 11 -101.06 -25.17 2.02
C PHE A 11 -100.45 -26.42 1.39
N GLY A 12 -99.12 -26.54 1.42
CA GLY A 12 -98.42 -27.69 0.85
C GLY A 12 -98.80 -27.92 -0.62
N PRO A 13 -99.33 -29.10 -0.97
CA PRO A 13 -99.71 -29.42 -2.35
C PRO A 13 -101.09 -28.88 -2.75
N PHE A 14 -101.85 -28.32 -1.81
CA PHE A 14 -103.26 -27.97 -2.00
C PHE A 14 -103.47 -26.49 -2.30
N THR A 15 -104.22 -26.23 -3.37
CA THR A 15 -104.74 -24.90 -3.74
C THR A 15 -106.27 -24.95 -3.72
N GLU A 16 -106.88 -24.11 -2.88
CA GLU A 16 -108.35 -24.00 -2.71
C GLU A 16 -109.11 -25.34 -2.60
N THR A 17 -108.54 -26.30 -1.87
CA THR A 17 -109.13 -27.64 -1.74
C THR A 17 -109.99 -27.73 -0.49
N LEU A 18 -111.29 -27.97 -0.66
CA LEU A 18 -112.25 -28.13 0.44
C LEU A 18 -112.46 -29.60 0.78
N LEU A 19 -112.21 -29.97 2.03
CA LEU A 19 -112.65 -31.23 2.62
C LEU A 19 -113.89 -30.96 3.48
N ASP A 20 -115.06 -31.29 2.94
CA ASP A 20 -116.32 -31.22 3.66
C ASP A 20 -116.52 -32.48 4.53
N LEU A 21 -116.56 -32.26 5.84
CA LEU A 21 -116.75 -33.28 6.89
C LEU A 21 -118.08 -33.05 7.63
N SER A 22 -118.95 -32.19 7.11
CA SER A 22 -120.20 -31.81 7.76
C SER A 22 -121.27 -32.90 7.66
N SER A 23 -121.23 -33.66 6.56
CA SER A 23 -122.16 -34.75 6.22
C SER A 23 -121.88 -36.03 7.01
N GLY A 24 -122.93 -36.74 7.41
CA GLY A 24 -122.85 -38.01 8.14
C GLY A 24 -123.06 -37.89 9.66
N THR A 25 -123.80 -38.86 10.23
CA THR A 25 -124.10 -39.03 11.66
C THR A 25 -123.20 -40.05 12.37
N GLU A 26 -122.37 -40.77 11.63
CA GLU A 26 -121.68 -41.99 12.04
C GLU A 26 -120.28 -41.72 12.65
N GLY A 27 -119.80 -40.48 12.59
CA GLY A 27 -118.57 -40.04 13.26
C GLY A 27 -117.25 -40.54 12.67
N LEU A 28 -117.29 -41.25 11.53
CA LEU A 28 -116.11 -41.75 10.82
C LEU A 28 -116.03 -41.13 9.41
N HIS A 29 -114.89 -40.52 9.09
CA HIS A 29 -114.59 -40.01 7.75
C HIS A 29 -113.34 -40.71 7.22
N ILE A 30 -113.45 -41.28 6.01
CA ILE A 30 -112.31 -41.95 5.35
C ILE A 30 -111.85 -41.05 4.20
N VAL A 31 -110.65 -40.49 4.35
CA VAL A 31 -109.96 -39.74 3.29
C VAL A 31 -108.94 -40.66 2.62
N TYR A 32 -109.17 -41.03 1.37
CA TYR A 32 -108.31 -41.95 0.63
C TYR A 32 -107.88 -41.35 -0.72
N GLY A 33 -106.81 -41.89 -1.28
CA GLY A 33 -106.18 -41.44 -2.53
C GLY A 33 -104.87 -42.21 -2.78
N PRO A 34 -104.25 -42.08 -3.97
CA PRO A 34 -102.96 -42.70 -4.26
C PRO A 34 -101.85 -42.21 -3.31
N ASN A 35 -100.71 -42.90 -3.30
CA ASN A 35 -99.53 -42.40 -2.60
C ASN A 35 -99.15 -41.03 -3.16
N GLU A 36 -98.61 -40.16 -2.30
CA GLU A 36 -98.24 -38.77 -2.64
C GLU A 36 -99.41 -37.80 -2.93
N ALA A 37 -100.67 -38.25 -2.83
CA ALA A 37 -101.85 -37.39 -2.96
C ALA A 37 -102.05 -36.37 -1.81
N GLY A 38 -101.08 -36.23 -0.91
CA GLY A 38 -101.10 -35.24 0.17
C GLY A 38 -101.87 -35.65 1.44
N LYS A 39 -102.22 -36.92 1.65
CA LYS A 39 -102.95 -37.40 2.85
C LYS A 39 -102.26 -37.02 4.17
N SER A 40 -100.96 -37.29 4.29
CA SER A 40 -100.17 -36.90 5.47
C SER A 40 -100.06 -35.38 5.58
N SER A 41 -99.99 -34.66 4.46
CA SER A 41 -99.98 -33.20 4.44
C SER A 41 -101.31 -32.60 4.91
N ALA A 42 -102.45 -33.22 4.60
CA ALA A 42 -103.77 -32.81 5.10
C ALA A 42 -103.90 -33.04 6.62
N LEU A 43 -103.36 -34.14 7.15
CA LEU A 43 -103.30 -34.36 8.61
C LEU A 43 -102.39 -33.33 9.29
N ARG A 44 -101.23 -33.01 8.70
CA ARG A 44 -100.36 -31.91 9.19
C ARG A 44 -101.07 -30.56 9.15
N ALA A 45 -101.82 -30.27 8.09
CA ALA A 45 -102.61 -29.05 7.98
C ALA A 45 -103.66 -28.95 9.09
N LEU A 46 -104.31 -30.07 9.43
CA LEU A 46 -105.26 -30.12 10.53
C LEU A 46 -104.58 -29.82 11.88
N THR A 47 -103.46 -30.47 12.19
CA THR A 47 -102.71 -30.20 13.42
C THR A 47 -102.24 -28.74 13.47
N GLN A 48 -101.74 -28.20 12.35
CA GLN A 48 -101.26 -26.82 12.26
C GLN A 48 -102.39 -25.77 12.27
N LEU A 49 -103.61 -26.13 11.84
CA LEU A 49 -104.79 -25.30 12.05
C LEU A 49 -105.08 -25.16 13.54
N LEU A 50 -105.02 -26.26 14.30
CA LEU A 50 -105.35 -26.29 15.74
C LEU A 50 -104.25 -25.68 16.62
N TYR A 51 -102.97 -25.93 16.35
CA TYR A 51 -101.85 -25.55 17.22
C TYR A 51 -100.90 -24.50 16.62
N GLY A 52 -101.06 -24.17 15.34
CA GLY A 52 -100.27 -23.16 14.64
C GLY A 52 -99.26 -23.75 13.65
N ILE A 53 -98.84 -22.93 12.69
CA ILE A 53 -97.87 -23.32 11.65
C ILE A 53 -96.44 -23.02 12.15
N PRO A 54 -95.55 -24.02 12.33
CA PRO A 54 -94.22 -23.85 12.92
C PRO A 54 -93.30 -22.98 12.06
N HIS A 55 -92.38 -22.21 12.66
CA HIS A 55 -91.53 -21.21 11.97
C HIS A 55 -90.89 -21.76 10.68
N ASN A 56 -90.30 -22.95 10.75
CA ASN A 56 -89.62 -23.64 9.64
C ASN A 56 -90.53 -24.74 9.05
N SER A 57 -91.74 -24.38 8.62
CA SER A 57 -92.67 -25.36 8.02
C SER A 57 -92.18 -25.76 6.61
N PRO A 58 -92.05 -27.07 6.31
CA PRO A 58 -91.63 -27.56 5.00
C PRO A 58 -92.76 -27.57 3.94
N ASP A 59 -93.93 -27.03 4.26
CA ASP A 59 -95.14 -27.08 3.43
C ASP A 59 -95.30 -25.84 2.50
N ASP A 60 -94.21 -25.17 2.13
CA ASP A 60 -94.19 -23.94 1.32
C ASP A 60 -93.83 -24.14 -0.17
N PHE A 61 -93.75 -25.40 -0.61
CA PHE A 61 -93.21 -25.77 -1.91
C PHE A 61 -94.03 -25.28 -3.12
N ILE A 62 -95.36 -25.14 -3.02
CA ILE A 62 -96.20 -24.49 -4.06
C ILE A 62 -96.54 -23.05 -3.68
N HIS A 63 -96.81 -22.80 -2.40
CA HIS A 63 -97.32 -21.53 -1.90
C HIS A 63 -96.30 -20.85 -0.99
N PRO A 64 -95.79 -19.66 -1.35
CA PRO A 64 -94.87 -18.92 -0.49
C PRO A 64 -95.48 -18.68 0.90
N HIS A 65 -94.67 -18.77 1.96
CA HIS A 65 -95.12 -18.63 3.35
C HIS A 65 -96.13 -17.50 3.60
N LYS A 66 -95.97 -16.33 2.97
CA LYS A 66 -96.87 -15.17 3.15
C LYS A 66 -98.32 -15.45 2.74
N LYS A 67 -98.54 -16.36 1.77
CA LYS A 67 -99.85 -16.73 1.22
C LYS A 67 -100.46 -17.95 1.91
N MET A 68 -99.71 -18.67 2.75
CA MET A 68 -100.20 -19.89 3.37
C MET A 68 -101.36 -19.62 4.33
N ARG A 69 -102.50 -20.27 4.05
CA ARG A 69 -103.75 -20.13 4.81
C ARG A 69 -104.48 -21.47 4.87
N ILE A 70 -104.91 -21.83 6.07
CA ILE A 70 -105.77 -22.98 6.33
C ILE A 70 -107.03 -22.46 7.01
N ARG A 71 -108.20 -22.75 6.46
CA ARG A 71 -109.49 -22.41 7.05
C ARG A 71 -110.13 -23.67 7.61
N GLY A 72 -110.78 -23.57 8.77
CA GLY A 72 -111.56 -24.67 9.30
C GLY A 72 -112.76 -24.20 10.09
N LYS A 73 -113.79 -25.06 10.08
CA LYS A 73 -115.06 -24.83 10.76
C LYS A 73 -115.25 -25.91 11.81
N LEU A 74 -115.33 -25.51 13.06
CA LEU A 74 -115.39 -26.37 14.24
C LEU A 74 -116.75 -26.20 14.93
N ARG A 75 -117.28 -27.30 15.47
CA ARG A 75 -118.50 -27.30 16.29
C ARG A 75 -118.23 -27.90 17.65
N ARG A 76 -118.65 -27.22 18.70
CA ARG A 76 -118.56 -27.73 20.08
C ARG A 76 -119.82 -28.52 20.45
N SER A 77 -119.77 -29.27 21.55
CA SER A 77 -120.88 -30.10 22.04
C SER A 77 -122.12 -29.29 22.44
N ASP A 78 -121.95 -28.00 22.75
CA ASP A 78 -123.03 -27.04 23.04
C ASP A 78 -123.70 -26.46 21.78
N GLY A 79 -123.26 -26.87 20.59
CA GLY A 79 -123.78 -26.41 19.30
C GLY A 79 -123.12 -25.12 18.78
N THR A 80 -122.21 -24.50 19.55
CA THR A 80 -121.48 -23.31 19.08
C THR A 80 -120.57 -23.64 17.90
N MET A 81 -120.57 -22.74 16.93
CA MET A 81 -119.84 -22.87 15.67
C MET A 81 -118.73 -21.85 15.62
N LEU A 82 -117.52 -22.29 15.32
CA LEU A 82 -116.34 -21.45 15.23
C LEU A 82 -115.68 -21.66 13.87
N GLU A 83 -115.59 -20.59 13.11
CA GLU A 83 -114.90 -20.58 11.83
C GLU A 83 -113.63 -19.74 11.93
N ILE A 84 -112.50 -20.39 11.61
CA ILE A 84 -111.17 -19.83 11.80
C ILE A 84 -110.33 -19.97 10.55
N ILE A 85 -109.42 -19.00 10.35
CA ILE A 85 -108.37 -19.02 9.35
C ILE A 85 -107.04 -18.90 10.08
N ARG A 86 -106.16 -19.88 9.89
CA ARG A 86 -104.78 -19.86 10.38
C ARG A 86 -103.84 -19.46 9.24
N ARG A 87 -103.19 -18.31 9.40
CA ARG A 87 -102.15 -17.82 8.50
C ARG A 87 -100.76 -18.08 9.07
N LYS A 88 -99.80 -18.30 8.19
CA LYS A 88 -98.38 -18.33 8.56
C LYS A 88 -97.86 -16.93 8.95
N GLY A 89 -97.46 -16.77 10.21
CA GLY A 89 -96.87 -15.55 10.77
C GLY A 89 -96.32 -15.77 12.19
N ARG A 90 -95.79 -14.72 12.82
CA ARG A 90 -95.34 -14.74 14.24
C ARG A 90 -96.38 -14.16 15.21
N ILE A 91 -97.23 -13.24 14.75
CA ILE A 91 -98.22 -12.49 15.55
C ILE A 91 -99.54 -12.49 14.78
N ASN A 92 -100.68 -12.57 15.48
CA ASN A 92 -102.04 -12.50 14.92
C ASN A 92 -102.30 -13.52 13.80
N THR A 93 -101.89 -14.77 14.05
CA THR A 93 -101.95 -15.88 13.08
C THR A 93 -103.33 -16.55 13.01
N LEU A 94 -104.15 -16.44 14.06
CA LEU A 94 -105.53 -16.93 14.10
C LEU A 94 -106.52 -15.81 13.79
N ARG A 95 -107.35 -15.99 12.78
CA ARG A 95 -108.31 -14.99 12.30
C ARG A 95 -109.71 -15.58 12.13
N ALA A 96 -110.72 -14.73 12.12
CA ALA A 96 -112.10 -15.11 11.83
C ALA A 96 -112.32 -15.37 10.31
N ALA A 97 -113.54 -15.74 9.95
CA ALA A 97 -113.93 -16.09 8.58
C ALA A 97 -113.67 -14.98 7.53
N ASP A 98 -113.55 -13.72 7.95
CA ASP A 98 -113.26 -12.55 7.13
C ASP A 98 -111.76 -12.38 6.80
N ASP A 99 -110.90 -13.25 7.32
CA ASP A 99 -109.42 -13.20 7.22
C ASP A 99 -108.82 -11.86 7.71
N SER A 100 -109.56 -11.07 8.48
CA SER A 100 -109.14 -9.73 8.93
C SER A 100 -109.20 -9.57 10.44
N SER A 101 -110.26 -10.07 11.07
CA SER A 101 -110.48 -10.01 12.51
C SER A 101 -109.64 -11.05 13.23
N VAL A 102 -108.88 -10.65 14.25
CA VAL A 102 -108.00 -11.56 15.02
C VAL A 102 -108.80 -12.26 16.12
N ILE A 103 -108.62 -13.57 16.27
CA ILE A 103 -109.24 -14.37 17.34
C ILE A 103 -108.15 -14.72 18.37
N GLU A 104 -108.45 -14.58 19.66
CA GLU A 104 -107.55 -14.99 20.73
C GLU A 104 -107.40 -16.52 20.79
N GLU A 105 -106.17 -17.01 21.03
CA GLU A 105 -105.89 -18.44 21.14
C GLU A 105 -106.64 -19.12 22.29
N SER A 106 -106.91 -18.36 23.37
CA SER A 106 -107.71 -18.78 24.53
C SER A 106 -109.10 -19.26 24.11
N TYR A 107 -109.72 -18.61 23.12
CA TYR A 107 -111.04 -18.98 22.62
C TYR A 107 -111.00 -20.32 21.88
N LEU A 108 -109.97 -20.56 21.05
CA LEU A 108 -109.77 -21.86 20.39
C LEU A 108 -109.48 -22.98 21.40
N GLN A 109 -108.73 -22.69 22.47
CA GLN A 109 -108.45 -23.68 23.51
C GLN A 109 -109.72 -24.20 24.21
N THR A 110 -110.78 -23.40 24.30
CA THR A 110 -112.09 -23.87 24.83
C THR A 110 -112.73 -24.97 23.98
N PHE A 111 -112.40 -25.05 22.68
CA PHE A 111 -112.82 -26.11 21.78
C PHE A 111 -111.92 -27.36 21.90
N LEU A 112 -110.63 -27.18 22.24
CA LEU A 112 -109.64 -28.26 22.36
C LEU A 112 -109.66 -29.00 23.71
N GLY A 113 -110.32 -28.45 24.74
CA GLY A 113 -110.51 -29.13 26.02
C GLY A 113 -109.24 -29.40 26.82
N GLY A 114 -108.20 -28.55 26.64
CA GLY A 114 -106.93 -28.66 27.36
C GLY A 114 -105.92 -29.67 26.78
N ALA A 115 -106.21 -30.28 25.62
CA ALA A 115 -105.24 -31.11 24.91
C ALA A 115 -104.19 -30.24 24.20
N ASP A 116 -102.94 -30.34 24.65
CA ASP A 116 -101.80 -29.73 23.97
C ASP A 116 -101.40 -30.50 22.70
N GLU A 117 -100.52 -29.91 21.88
CA GLU A 117 -100.08 -30.48 20.60
C GLU A 117 -99.44 -31.87 20.76
N SER A 118 -98.72 -32.09 21.86
CA SER A 118 -98.04 -33.36 22.16
C SER A 118 -99.04 -34.47 22.47
N VAL A 119 -100.06 -34.15 23.28
CA VAL A 119 -101.15 -35.05 23.63
C VAL A 119 -102.01 -35.33 22.40
N PHE A 120 -102.28 -34.32 21.56
CA PHE A 120 -103.03 -34.49 20.32
C PHE A 120 -102.33 -35.44 19.35
N THR A 121 -101.04 -35.25 19.13
CA THR A 121 -100.26 -36.08 18.20
C THR A 121 -100.14 -37.52 18.71
N ILE A 122 -99.86 -37.72 20.01
CA ILE A 122 -99.68 -39.07 20.58
C ILE A 122 -101.00 -39.84 20.67
N ARG A 123 -102.11 -39.20 21.07
CA ARG A 123 -103.39 -39.90 21.33
C ARG A 123 -104.36 -39.89 20.15
N PHE A 124 -104.35 -38.85 19.32
CA PHE A 124 -105.35 -38.63 18.27
C PHE A 124 -104.76 -38.55 16.85
N GLY A 125 -103.44 -38.42 16.71
CA GLY A 125 -102.72 -38.34 15.43
C GLY A 125 -101.74 -39.49 15.23
N ILE A 126 -102.22 -40.73 15.26
CA ILE A 126 -101.35 -41.92 15.19
C ILE A 126 -100.64 -42.01 13.83
N ASP A 127 -99.34 -41.76 13.85
CA ASP A 127 -98.36 -42.00 12.78
C ASP A 127 -97.50 -43.22 13.17
N HIS A 128 -97.08 -44.02 12.19
CA HIS A 128 -96.12 -45.10 12.35
C HIS A 128 -94.83 -44.66 13.07
N ALA A 129 -94.32 -43.46 12.77
CA ALA A 129 -93.11 -42.92 13.41
C ALA A 129 -93.30 -42.70 14.93
N GLY A 130 -94.48 -42.22 15.35
CA GLY A 130 -94.79 -41.97 16.77
C GLY A 130 -94.88 -43.24 17.63
N LEU A 131 -95.29 -44.35 17.04
CA LEU A 131 -95.39 -45.67 17.70
C LEU A 131 -94.01 -46.25 18.07
N VAL A 132 -93.02 -46.05 17.19
CA VAL A 132 -91.65 -46.55 17.40
C VAL A 132 -90.93 -45.78 18.52
N GLU A 133 -91.18 -44.47 18.62
CA GLU A 133 -90.58 -43.62 19.66
C GLU A 133 -91.14 -43.93 21.05
N GLY A 134 -92.45 -44.19 21.15
CA GLY A 134 -93.09 -44.58 22.40
C GLY A 134 -92.55 -45.90 22.97
N GLY A 135 -92.24 -46.88 22.12
CA GLY A 135 -91.66 -48.16 22.53
C GLY A 135 -90.25 -48.03 23.13
N LYS A 136 -89.43 -47.11 22.64
CA LYS A 136 -88.06 -46.90 23.14
C LYS A 136 -88.04 -46.32 24.56
N LYS A 137 -88.94 -45.38 24.89
CA LYS A 137 -89.00 -44.76 26.23
C LYS A 137 -89.36 -45.74 27.34
N ILE A 138 -90.08 -46.83 27.03
CA ILE A 138 -90.44 -47.88 28.00
C ILE A 138 -89.23 -48.76 28.35
N ILE A 139 -88.34 -49.01 27.39
CA ILE A 139 -87.13 -49.83 27.56
C ILE A 139 -86.06 -49.09 28.38
N GLU A 140 -86.00 -47.76 28.28
CA GLU A 140 -85.00 -46.93 28.95
C GLU A 140 -85.32 -46.61 30.42
N GLY A 141 -86.37 -47.22 31.01
CA GLY A 141 -86.65 -47.10 32.46
C GLY A 141 -87.01 -45.69 32.93
N GLY A 142 -87.38 -44.80 32.01
CA GLY A 142 -87.72 -43.41 32.28
C GLY A 142 -89.21 -43.25 32.62
N GLY A 143 -89.57 -43.44 33.87
CA GLY A 143 -90.89 -43.07 34.40
C GLY A 143 -91.24 -43.74 35.73
N ASP A 144 -92.01 -43.03 36.56
CA ASP A 144 -92.47 -43.44 37.89
C ASP A 144 -93.10 -44.86 37.94
N ILE A 145 -93.55 -45.38 36.80
CA ILE A 145 -94.23 -46.67 36.70
C ILE A 145 -93.23 -47.86 36.67
N GLY A 146 -92.04 -47.71 36.09
CA GLY A 146 -91.03 -48.78 36.02
C GLY A 146 -90.35 -49.05 37.37
N GLN A 147 -90.31 -48.04 38.24
CA GLN A 147 -89.63 -48.09 39.54
C GLN A 147 -90.50 -48.73 40.64
N ILE A 148 -91.82 -48.59 40.56
CA ILE A 148 -92.75 -49.20 41.52
C ILE A 148 -92.81 -50.73 41.34
N LEU A 149 -92.67 -51.23 40.10
CA LEU A 149 -92.76 -52.66 39.80
C LEU A 149 -91.57 -53.47 40.34
N PHE A 150 -90.37 -52.87 40.43
CA PHE A 150 -89.15 -53.56 40.90
C PHE A 150 -89.01 -53.57 42.43
N ALA A 151 -89.51 -52.54 43.13
CA ALA A 151 -89.42 -52.43 44.59
C ALA A 151 -90.35 -53.40 45.34
N ALA A 152 -91.46 -53.83 44.73
CA ALA A 152 -92.43 -54.74 45.34
C ALA A 152 -92.03 -56.23 45.29
N GLY A 153 -91.05 -56.62 44.47
CA GLY A 153 -90.76 -58.03 44.18
C GLY A 153 -89.57 -58.67 44.92
N SER A 154 -88.64 -57.89 45.50
CA SER A 154 -87.33 -58.43 45.93
C SER A 154 -86.95 -58.24 47.40
N GLY A 155 -87.70 -57.47 48.19
CA GLY A 155 -87.46 -57.34 49.65
C GLY A 155 -86.13 -56.68 50.05
N ILE A 156 -85.40 -56.06 49.11
CA ILE A 156 -84.09 -55.45 49.38
C ILE A 156 -84.27 -53.94 49.61
N SER A 157 -84.47 -53.56 50.88
CA SER A 157 -84.56 -52.15 51.30
C SER A 157 -83.23 -51.38 51.28
N ASP A 158 -82.09 -52.05 51.08
CA ASP A 158 -80.75 -51.42 51.13
C ASP A 158 -80.10 -51.12 49.77
N LEU A 159 -80.73 -51.49 48.63
CA LEU A 159 -80.21 -51.12 47.30
C LEU A 159 -80.15 -49.60 47.12
N ARG A 160 -81.08 -48.85 47.74
CA ARG A 160 -81.06 -47.38 47.74
C ARG A 160 -79.82 -46.79 48.40
N LYS A 161 -79.36 -47.37 49.51
CA LYS A 161 -78.17 -46.87 50.22
C LYS A 161 -76.90 -47.16 49.44
N ILE A 162 -76.75 -48.39 48.94
CA ILE A 162 -75.59 -48.76 48.11
C ILE A 162 -75.55 -47.91 46.83
N GLN A 163 -76.72 -47.67 46.21
CA GLN A 163 -76.80 -46.78 45.05
C GLN A 163 -76.45 -45.33 45.44
N SER A 164 -76.88 -44.81 46.58
CA SER A 164 -76.50 -43.47 47.02
C SER A 164 -75.02 -43.35 47.37
N ASP A 165 -74.44 -44.39 47.96
CA ASP A 165 -73.03 -44.42 48.36
C ASP A 165 -72.14 -44.46 47.11
N LEU A 166 -72.44 -45.34 46.15
CA LEU A 166 -71.76 -45.38 44.85
C LEU A 166 -71.97 -44.08 44.05
N GLN A 167 -73.16 -43.49 44.12
CA GLN A 167 -73.42 -42.18 43.52
C GLN A 167 -72.52 -41.11 44.17
N SER A 168 -72.37 -41.12 45.49
CA SER A 168 -71.54 -40.16 46.23
C SER A 168 -70.05 -40.31 45.95
N GLU A 169 -69.55 -41.55 45.82
CA GLU A 169 -68.17 -41.84 45.43
C GLU A 169 -67.89 -41.42 43.99
N ALA A 170 -68.80 -41.74 43.06
CA ALA A 170 -68.72 -41.29 41.68
C ALA A 170 -68.73 -39.75 41.59
N GLU A 171 -69.59 -39.11 42.37
CA GLU A 171 -69.69 -37.65 42.49
C GLU A 171 -68.46 -36.99 43.13
N ALA A 172 -67.75 -37.67 44.03
CA ALA A 172 -66.48 -37.19 44.57
C ALA A 172 -65.34 -37.25 43.54
N LEU A 173 -65.39 -38.23 42.63
CA LEU A 173 -64.40 -38.40 41.57
C LEU A 173 -64.67 -37.50 40.36
N PHE A 174 -65.92 -37.41 39.91
CA PHE A 174 -66.33 -36.69 38.71
C PHE A 174 -67.76 -36.15 38.82
N LYS A 175 -67.95 -34.86 38.51
CA LYS A 175 -69.26 -34.26 38.27
C LYS A 175 -69.23 -33.49 36.95
N PRO A 176 -70.20 -33.68 36.05
CA PRO A 176 -70.21 -33.01 34.74
C PRO A 176 -70.12 -31.48 34.82
N ALA A 177 -70.68 -30.87 35.86
CA ALA A 177 -70.75 -29.42 36.03
C ALA A 177 -69.83 -28.86 37.14
N ALA A 178 -69.06 -29.68 37.86
CA ALA A 178 -68.21 -29.19 38.96
C ALA A 178 -66.73 -29.17 38.57
N GLN A 179 -65.97 -28.23 39.14
CA GLN A 179 -64.52 -28.13 38.88
C GLN A 179 -63.65 -28.87 39.90
N LYS A 180 -64.15 -29.03 41.13
CA LYS A 180 -63.37 -29.55 42.27
C LYS A 180 -63.17 -31.07 42.35
N PRO A 181 -64.00 -31.95 41.74
CA PRO A 181 -63.75 -33.39 41.77
C PRO A 181 -62.39 -33.73 41.14
N ARG A 182 -61.74 -34.76 41.69
CA ARG A 182 -60.32 -35.07 41.40
C ARG A 182 -60.02 -35.28 39.91
N ILE A 183 -60.96 -35.86 39.16
CA ILE A 183 -60.82 -36.07 37.71
C ILE A 183 -60.95 -34.74 36.95
N ASN A 184 -61.91 -33.89 37.33
CA ASN A 184 -62.12 -32.59 36.69
C ASN A 184 -60.91 -31.65 36.90
N GLU A 185 -60.34 -31.64 38.11
CA GLU A 185 -59.10 -30.91 38.42
C GLU A 185 -57.92 -31.43 37.60
N SER A 186 -57.79 -32.76 37.48
CA SER A 186 -56.74 -33.38 36.66
C SER A 186 -56.89 -33.06 35.17
N ILE A 187 -58.13 -33.02 34.65
CA ILE A 187 -58.40 -32.61 33.26
C ILE A 187 -58.07 -31.12 33.07
N SER A 188 -58.40 -30.26 34.03
CA SER A 188 -58.05 -28.83 33.98
C SER A 188 -56.53 -28.66 33.94
N SER A 189 -55.81 -29.27 34.87
CA SER A 189 -54.34 -29.17 34.92
C SER A 189 -53.67 -29.76 33.67
N LEU A 190 -54.21 -30.81 33.07
CA LEU A 190 -53.73 -31.35 31.79
C LEU A 190 -53.98 -30.36 30.65
N LYS A 191 -55.16 -29.74 30.58
CA LYS A 191 -55.47 -28.69 29.59
C LYS A 191 -54.55 -27.48 29.75
N ASP A 192 -54.31 -27.05 30.99
CA ASP A 192 -53.43 -25.91 31.30
C ASP A 192 -51.99 -26.22 30.90
N ARG A 193 -51.49 -27.43 31.19
CA ARG A 193 -50.15 -27.87 30.75
C ARG A 193 -50.06 -28.00 29.24
N GLN A 194 -51.08 -28.54 28.57
CA GLN A 194 -51.14 -28.59 27.11
C GLN A 194 -51.21 -27.20 26.47
N LYS A 195 -51.84 -26.23 27.14
CA LYS A 195 -51.87 -24.83 26.73
C LYS A 195 -50.49 -24.20 26.91
N ALA A 196 -49.84 -24.40 28.05
CA ALA A 196 -48.49 -23.90 28.31
C ALA A 196 -47.47 -24.46 27.32
N VAL A 197 -47.56 -25.75 26.93
CA VAL A 197 -46.71 -26.32 25.88
C VAL A 197 -46.99 -25.68 24.52
N ARG A 198 -48.26 -25.48 24.16
CA ARG A 198 -48.62 -24.80 22.90
C ARG A 198 -48.21 -23.33 22.86
N GLU A 199 -48.28 -22.62 23.98
CA GLU A 199 -47.86 -21.22 24.08
C GLU A 199 -46.33 -21.08 24.11
N ALA A 200 -45.60 -22.05 24.65
CA ALA A 200 -44.15 -22.08 24.64
C ALA A 200 -43.56 -22.55 23.29
N GLN A 201 -44.36 -23.21 22.46
CA GLN A 201 -43.99 -23.62 21.10
C GLN A 201 -44.28 -22.49 20.12
N LEU A 202 -43.27 -22.09 19.35
CA LEU A 202 -43.46 -21.21 18.22
C LEU A 202 -44.14 -22.01 17.10
N PRO A 203 -45.31 -21.59 16.60
CA PRO A 203 -45.94 -22.25 15.46
C PRO A 203 -45.02 -22.23 14.25
N ASP A 204 -44.90 -23.37 13.54
CA ASP A 204 -44.03 -23.49 12.37
C ASP A 204 -44.32 -22.41 11.31
N GLN A 205 -45.59 -22.01 11.18
CA GLN A 205 -46.01 -20.94 10.27
C GLN A 205 -45.45 -19.56 10.66
N GLU A 206 -45.40 -19.23 11.96
CA GLU A 206 -44.81 -17.96 12.42
C GLU A 206 -43.29 -17.98 12.24
N TRP A 207 -42.65 -19.12 12.52
CA TRP A 207 -41.22 -19.30 12.25
C TRP A 207 -40.89 -19.15 10.77
N GLU A 208 -41.64 -19.78 9.87
CA GLU A 208 -41.46 -19.64 8.42
C GLU A 208 -41.69 -18.20 7.94
N GLN A 209 -42.68 -17.51 8.48
CA GLN A 209 -42.91 -16.09 8.18
C GLN A 209 -41.71 -15.24 8.60
N HIS A 210 -41.22 -15.41 9.82
CA HIS A 210 -40.05 -14.68 10.32
C HIS A 210 -38.78 -15.02 9.56
N LYS A 211 -38.57 -16.29 9.20
CA LYS A 211 -37.43 -16.72 8.37
C LYS A 211 -37.49 -16.12 6.98
N ASN A 212 -38.65 -16.17 6.32
CA ASN A 212 -38.84 -15.56 5.00
C ASN A 212 -38.68 -14.03 5.04
N ALA A 213 -39.14 -13.37 6.11
CA ALA A 213 -38.93 -11.95 6.31
C ALA A 213 -37.45 -11.61 6.52
N LEU A 214 -36.72 -12.42 7.29
CA LEU A 214 -35.27 -12.29 7.48
C LEU A 214 -34.53 -12.47 6.16
N ASP A 215 -34.84 -13.53 5.40
CA ASP A 215 -34.18 -13.82 4.12
C ASP A 215 -34.42 -12.68 3.11
N LYS A 216 -35.65 -12.16 3.03
CA LYS A 216 -35.97 -10.98 2.22
C LYS A 216 -35.18 -9.75 2.66
N ALA A 217 -35.16 -9.43 3.95
CA ALA A 217 -34.42 -8.28 4.48
C ALA A 217 -32.91 -8.41 4.24
N VAL A 218 -32.34 -9.61 4.35
CA VAL A 218 -30.93 -9.89 4.05
C VAL A 218 -30.64 -9.72 2.56
N CYS A 219 -31.50 -10.22 1.68
CA CYS A 219 -31.37 -10.03 0.24
C CYS A 219 -31.48 -8.55 -0.16
N GLU A 220 -32.45 -7.83 0.39
CA GLU A 220 -32.63 -6.39 0.16
C GLU A 220 -31.41 -5.60 0.65
N LYS A 221 -30.92 -5.89 1.85
CA LYS A 221 -29.69 -5.28 2.39
C LYS A 221 -28.50 -5.48 1.44
N LYS A 222 -28.25 -6.71 0.99
CA LYS A 222 -27.16 -6.99 0.04
C LYS A 222 -27.32 -6.22 -1.28
N SER A 223 -28.55 -6.12 -1.79
CA SER A 223 -28.81 -5.38 -3.03
C SER A 223 -28.57 -3.87 -2.87
N LEU A 224 -28.91 -3.31 -1.70
CA LEU A 224 -28.68 -1.90 -1.36
C LEU A 224 -27.20 -1.61 -1.14
N GLU A 225 -26.45 -2.52 -0.50
CA GLU A 225 -24.99 -2.43 -0.35
C GLU A 225 -24.30 -2.37 -1.72
N ILE A 226 -24.66 -3.25 -2.66
CA ILE A 226 -24.12 -3.24 -4.02
C ILE A 226 -24.43 -1.91 -4.74
N LYS A 227 -25.67 -1.42 -4.63
CA LYS A 227 -26.06 -0.13 -5.22
C LYS A 227 -25.31 1.05 -4.58
N SER A 228 -25.12 1.02 -3.26
CA SER A 228 -24.37 2.03 -2.53
C SER A 228 -22.92 2.08 -3.01
N ASP A 229 -22.27 0.92 -3.14
CA ASP A 229 -20.90 0.81 -3.63
C ASP A 229 -20.76 1.31 -5.07
N GLN A 230 -21.72 1.00 -5.95
CA GLN A 230 -21.75 1.50 -7.32
C GLN A 230 -21.88 3.03 -7.35
N ASN A 231 -22.81 3.58 -6.57
CA ASN A 231 -23.01 5.02 -6.47
C ASN A 231 -21.80 5.74 -5.87
N HIS A 232 -21.13 5.15 -4.87
CA HIS A 232 -19.89 5.68 -4.32
C HIS A 232 -18.76 5.70 -5.36
N LYS A 233 -18.61 4.62 -6.14
CA LYS A 233 -17.62 4.57 -7.23
C LYS A 233 -17.88 5.66 -8.28
N GLU A 234 -19.14 5.81 -8.69
CA GLU A 234 -19.50 6.82 -9.69
C GLU A 234 -19.33 8.25 -9.16
N ARG A 235 -19.72 8.49 -7.90
CA ARG A 235 -19.47 9.76 -7.23
C ARG A 235 -17.98 10.09 -7.17
N ASN A 236 -17.15 9.16 -6.73
CA ASN A 236 -15.69 9.35 -6.65
C ASN A 236 -15.09 9.62 -8.05
N ARG A 237 -15.60 8.95 -9.10
CA ARG A 237 -15.20 9.21 -10.48
C ARG A 237 -15.55 10.65 -10.89
N LEU A 238 -16.78 11.09 -10.62
CA LEU A 238 -17.25 12.44 -10.95
C LEU A 238 -16.54 13.52 -10.14
N GLU A 239 -16.23 13.27 -8.86
CA GLU A 239 -15.44 14.17 -8.01
C GLU A 239 -14.02 14.33 -8.58
N ARG A 240 -13.34 13.24 -8.96
CA ARG A 240 -12.02 13.33 -9.62
C ARG A 240 -12.07 14.11 -10.93
N ILE A 241 -13.12 13.91 -11.74
CA ILE A 241 -13.31 14.67 -12.99
C ILE A 241 -13.51 16.15 -12.65
N LYS A 242 -14.34 16.47 -11.65
CA LYS A 242 -14.59 17.84 -11.21
C LYS A 242 -13.32 18.52 -10.67
N GLU A 243 -12.50 17.82 -9.90
CA GLU A 243 -11.22 18.30 -9.39
C GLU A 243 -10.19 18.50 -10.51
N ALA A 244 -10.16 17.60 -11.49
CA ALA A 244 -9.26 17.71 -12.64
C ALA A 244 -9.72 18.74 -13.68
N PHE A 245 -11.01 19.09 -13.71
CA PHE A 245 -11.59 19.95 -14.73
C PHE A 245 -10.92 21.34 -14.83
N PRO A 246 -10.66 22.09 -13.74
CA PRO A 246 -9.93 23.35 -13.81
C PRO A 246 -8.53 23.19 -14.40
N ALA A 247 -7.81 22.12 -14.04
CA ALA A 247 -6.48 21.84 -14.57
C ALA A 247 -6.52 21.47 -16.06
N MET A 248 -7.54 20.73 -16.50
CA MET A 248 -7.75 20.41 -17.91
C MET A 248 -8.05 21.66 -18.74
N VAL A 249 -8.92 22.56 -18.25
CA VAL A 249 -9.20 23.84 -18.90
C VAL A 249 -7.92 24.68 -18.97
N ARG A 250 -7.20 24.82 -17.84
CA ARG A 250 -5.95 25.58 -17.79
C ARG A 250 -4.87 25.01 -18.72
N ARG A 251 -4.78 23.69 -18.84
CA ARG A 251 -3.87 23.03 -19.78
C ARG A 251 -4.23 23.37 -21.23
N ASN A 252 -5.52 23.34 -21.59
CA ASN A 252 -5.95 23.67 -22.94
C ASN A 252 -5.70 25.15 -23.27
N GLU A 253 -5.93 26.06 -22.31
CA GLU A 253 -5.55 27.47 -22.44
C GLU A 253 -4.04 27.61 -22.69
N LEU A 254 -3.20 27.01 -21.83
CA LEU A 254 -1.74 27.06 -21.97
C LEU A 254 -1.24 26.42 -23.28
N LEU A 255 -1.89 25.37 -23.77
CA LEU A 255 -1.57 24.79 -25.06
C LEU A 255 -1.92 25.74 -26.21
N SER A 256 -3.07 26.40 -26.15
CA SER A 256 -3.46 27.40 -27.14
C SER A 256 -2.55 28.64 -27.12
N GLU A 257 -2.13 29.08 -25.93
CA GLU A 257 -1.13 30.14 -25.77
C GLU A 257 0.22 29.69 -26.33
N SER A 258 0.68 28.48 -25.99
CA SER A 258 1.93 27.89 -26.50
C SER A 258 1.95 27.80 -28.03
N GLU A 259 0.80 27.51 -28.65
CA GLU A 259 0.68 27.43 -30.10
C GLU A 259 0.97 28.78 -30.79
N THR A 260 0.71 29.92 -30.13
CA THR A 260 1.11 31.25 -30.64
C THR A 260 2.62 31.48 -30.60
N TYR A 261 3.36 30.75 -29.76
CA TYR A 261 4.81 30.82 -29.63
C TYR A 261 5.53 29.65 -30.31
N LYS A 262 4.82 28.82 -31.10
CA LYS A 262 5.37 27.61 -31.73
C LYS A 262 6.58 27.90 -32.64
N ASP A 263 6.57 29.07 -33.29
CA ASP A 263 7.65 29.51 -34.17
C ASP A 263 8.71 30.36 -33.45
N ALA A 264 8.57 30.56 -32.13
CA ALA A 264 9.55 31.30 -31.34
C ALA A 264 10.81 30.45 -31.18
N VAL A 265 11.94 30.96 -31.66
CA VAL A 265 13.24 30.33 -31.47
C VAL A 265 13.62 30.45 -30.00
N LEU A 266 13.85 29.31 -29.34
CA LEU A 266 14.30 29.27 -27.95
C LEU A 266 15.73 29.82 -27.87
N LEU A 267 15.87 31.00 -27.28
CA LEU A 267 17.18 31.61 -27.05
C LEU A 267 17.80 31.01 -25.78
N SER A 268 19.11 30.76 -25.79
CA SER A 268 19.83 30.33 -24.58
C SER A 268 19.71 31.39 -23.48
N GLU A 269 19.77 30.99 -22.21
CA GLU A 269 19.73 31.93 -21.07
C GLU A 269 20.81 33.02 -21.21
N ASP A 270 22.00 32.66 -21.71
CA ASP A 270 23.11 33.59 -21.94
C ASP A 270 23.00 34.38 -23.26
N PHE A 271 21.90 34.26 -24.02
CA PHE A 271 21.79 34.90 -25.34
C PHE A 271 21.99 36.41 -25.26
N LYS A 272 21.47 37.04 -24.20
CA LYS A 272 21.66 38.47 -23.97
C LYS A 272 23.13 38.82 -23.80
N GLU A 273 23.87 38.02 -23.04
CA GLU A 273 25.30 38.24 -22.77
C GLU A 273 26.12 37.97 -24.02
N LYS A 274 25.90 36.84 -24.70
CA LYS A 274 26.55 36.49 -25.98
C LYS A 274 26.28 37.52 -27.07
N ARG A 275 25.07 38.06 -27.15
CA ARG A 275 24.73 39.13 -28.10
C ARG A 275 25.47 40.43 -27.76
N LEU A 276 25.52 40.81 -26.48
CA LEU A 276 26.23 42.01 -26.07
C LEU A 276 27.74 41.87 -26.33
N GLU A 277 28.31 40.71 -25.99
CA GLU A 277 29.72 40.39 -26.25
C GLU A 277 30.06 40.38 -27.75
N ALA A 278 29.20 39.76 -28.57
CA ALA A 278 29.38 39.78 -30.03
C ALA A 278 29.31 41.19 -30.60
N LEU A 279 28.40 42.05 -30.10
CA LEU A 279 28.30 43.44 -30.52
C LEU A 279 29.50 44.29 -30.06
N THR A 280 30.03 44.04 -28.86
CA THR A 280 31.26 44.70 -28.41
C THR A 280 32.46 44.26 -29.22
N ASN A 281 32.59 42.97 -29.50
CA ASN A 281 33.69 42.43 -30.31
C ASN A 281 33.63 42.95 -31.74
N LEU A 282 32.44 43.02 -32.34
CA LEU A 282 32.25 43.65 -33.65
C LEU A 282 32.73 45.10 -33.65
N ARG A 283 32.35 45.88 -32.62
CA ARG A 283 32.74 47.28 -32.50
C ARG A 283 34.25 47.47 -32.28
N ILE A 284 34.89 46.56 -31.55
CA ILE A 284 36.35 46.56 -31.38
C ILE A 284 37.02 46.27 -32.73
N ALA A 285 36.59 45.21 -33.42
CA ALA A 285 37.14 44.83 -34.72
C ALA A 285 36.97 45.94 -35.78
N GLU A 286 35.81 46.59 -35.84
CA GLU A 286 35.59 47.74 -36.74
C GLU A 286 36.51 48.93 -36.43
N ASN A 287 36.86 49.16 -35.16
CA ASN A 287 37.79 50.21 -34.77
C ASN A 287 39.24 49.83 -35.10
N GLU A 288 39.63 48.58 -34.89
CA GLU A 288 40.95 48.05 -35.27
C GLU A 288 41.14 48.12 -36.78
N GLU A 289 40.12 47.75 -37.57
CA GLU A 289 40.14 47.89 -39.04
C GLU A 289 40.38 49.35 -39.45
N LYS A 290 39.67 50.30 -38.84
CA LYS A 290 39.85 51.73 -39.12
C LYS A 290 41.23 52.24 -38.73
N GLN A 291 41.76 51.80 -37.58
CA GLN A 291 43.11 52.17 -37.15
C GLN A 291 44.18 51.59 -38.08
N ALA A 292 44.05 50.32 -38.46
CA ALA A 292 44.94 49.66 -39.40
C ALA A 292 44.89 50.30 -40.79
N ALA A 293 43.70 50.70 -41.27
CA ALA A 293 43.58 51.44 -42.53
C ALA A 293 44.32 52.78 -42.45
N LYS A 294 44.16 53.50 -41.33
CA LYS A 294 44.84 54.78 -41.12
C LYS A 294 46.36 54.64 -41.06
N THR A 295 46.89 53.66 -40.31
CA THR A 295 48.35 53.42 -40.25
C THR A 295 48.90 52.98 -41.59
N LEU A 296 48.14 52.20 -42.36
CA LEU A 296 48.52 51.79 -43.71
C LEU A 296 48.62 52.99 -44.65
N ASP A 297 47.69 53.95 -44.55
CA ASP A 297 47.76 55.20 -45.30
C ASP A 297 48.94 56.08 -44.85
N GLU A 298 49.21 56.19 -43.55
CA GLU A 298 50.38 56.91 -43.02
C GLU A 298 51.70 56.29 -43.49
N ILE A 299 51.80 54.96 -43.52
CA ILE A 299 52.98 54.23 -44.03
C ILE A 299 53.12 54.44 -45.54
N ARG A 300 52.02 54.37 -46.31
CA ARG A 300 52.05 54.64 -47.76
C ARG A 300 52.51 56.05 -48.05
N GLN A 301 52.05 57.03 -47.29
CA GLN A 301 52.48 58.41 -47.42
C GLN A 301 53.96 58.55 -47.08
N SER A 302 54.42 57.93 -45.98
CA SER A 302 55.83 57.91 -45.58
C SER A 302 56.72 57.27 -46.65
N LEU A 303 56.26 56.19 -47.30
CA LEU A 303 56.95 55.54 -48.41
C LEU A 303 56.99 56.44 -49.67
N HIS A 304 55.94 57.21 -49.91
CA HIS A 304 55.86 58.11 -51.06
C HIS A 304 56.72 59.37 -50.88
N GLU A 305 56.90 59.83 -49.64
CA GLU A 305 57.79 60.93 -49.24
C GLU A 305 59.26 60.50 -49.13
N LEU A 306 59.53 59.19 -49.15
CA LEU A 306 60.87 58.63 -49.06
C LEU A 306 61.62 58.83 -50.39
N ASP A 307 62.39 59.90 -50.48
CA ASP A 307 63.30 60.12 -51.60
C ASP A 307 64.58 59.29 -51.38
N ILE A 308 64.70 58.21 -52.15
CA ILE A 308 65.86 57.32 -52.10
C ILE A 308 66.89 57.83 -53.12
N PRO A 309 68.01 58.43 -52.68
CA PRO A 309 69.06 58.85 -53.60
C PRO A 309 69.74 57.63 -54.22
N GLN A 310 69.27 57.21 -55.40
CA GLN A 310 69.78 56.06 -56.14
C GLN A 310 71.29 56.14 -56.39
N THR A 311 71.83 57.34 -56.58
CA THR A 311 73.26 57.58 -56.75
C THR A 311 74.10 57.16 -55.53
N LEU A 312 73.53 57.22 -54.32
CA LEU A 312 74.20 56.80 -53.08
C LEU A 312 74.17 55.28 -52.91
N LEU A 313 73.09 54.63 -53.35
CA LEU A 313 72.96 53.17 -53.31
C LEU A 313 73.81 52.49 -54.39
N GLU A 314 73.84 53.03 -55.61
CA GLU A 314 74.67 52.51 -56.70
C GLU A 314 76.17 52.55 -56.37
N ASN A 315 76.59 53.54 -55.56
CA ASN A 315 77.97 53.68 -55.10
C ASN A 315 78.18 53.18 -53.66
N ALA A 316 77.23 52.46 -53.07
CA ALA A 316 77.29 52.05 -51.65
C ALA A 316 78.52 51.19 -51.36
N ASP A 317 78.80 50.20 -52.21
CA ASP A 317 79.96 49.31 -52.07
C ASP A 317 81.26 50.10 -52.16
N LEU A 318 81.36 51.05 -53.10
CA LEU A 318 82.52 51.92 -53.28
C LEU A 318 82.73 52.86 -52.07
N ILE A 319 81.64 53.44 -51.55
CA ILE A 319 81.69 54.31 -50.35
C ILE A 319 82.14 53.50 -49.13
N GLN A 320 81.64 52.28 -48.98
CA GLN A 320 81.98 51.39 -47.86
C GLN A 320 83.42 50.88 -47.95
N GLU A 321 83.89 50.54 -49.14
CA GLU A 321 85.29 50.19 -49.42
C GLU A 321 86.22 51.37 -49.10
N LEU A 322 85.93 52.56 -49.61
CA LEU A 322 86.70 53.78 -49.31
C LEU A 322 86.68 54.13 -47.80
N TYR A 323 85.58 53.87 -47.09
CA TYR A 323 85.49 54.08 -45.65
C TYR A 323 86.34 53.06 -44.87
N GLN A 324 86.35 51.79 -45.28
CA GLN A 324 87.21 50.76 -44.69
C GLN A 324 88.70 51.07 -44.95
N GLU A 325 89.04 51.52 -46.17
CA GLU A 325 90.39 51.94 -46.53
C GLU A 325 90.79 53.29 -45.92
N LEU A 326 89.85 54.11 -45.47
CA LEU A 326 90.15 55.37 -44.79
C LEU A 326 91.01 55.17 -43.54
N GLY A 327 90.79 54.05 -42.83
CA GLY A 327 91.57 53.66 -41.66
C GLY A 327 93.02 53.30 -42.02
N SER A 328 93.21 52.52 -43.09
CA SER A 328 94.54 52.15 -43.58
C SER A 328 95.28 53.36 -44.16
N TYR A 329 94.61 54.24 -44.90
CA TYR A 329 95.16 55.47 -45.44
C TYR A 329 95.61 56.44 -44.35
N ARG A 330 94.77 56.70 -43.34
CA ARG A 330 95.13 57.56 -42.19
C ARG A 330 96.30 56.99 -41.38
N LYS A 331 96.35 55.67 -41.22
CA LYS A 331 97.48 54.98 -40.58
C LYS A 331 98.76 55.12 -41.41
N ALA A 332 98.70 54.82 -42.71
CA ALA A 332 99.83 54.98 -43.63
C ALA A 332 100.35 56.42 -43.71
N MET A 333 99.45 57.42 -43.63
CA MET A 333 99.84 58.84 -43.65
C MET A 333 100.57 59.26 -42.36
N LYS A 334 100.16 58.73 -41.19
CA LYS A 334 100.89 58.91 -39.92
C LYS A 334 102.22 58.14 -39.92
N ASP A 335 102.21 56.91 -40.42
CA ASP A 335 103.40 56.04 -40.47
C ASP A 335 104.44 56.57 -41.47
N ARG A 336 104.02 57.28 -42.52
CA ARG A 336 104.93 57.88 -43.52
C ARG A 336 105.98 58.79 -42.88
N LEU A 337 105.60 59.67 -41.96
CA LEU A 337 106.56 60.58 -41.30
C LEU A 337 107.60 59.78 -40.48
N ARG A 338 107.14 58.74 -39.78
CA ARG A 338 108.02 57.82 -39.03
C ARG A 338 108.93 57.02 -39.96
N LEU A 339 108.40 56.50 -41.07
CA LEU A 339 109.15 55.69 -42.04
C LEU A 339 110.16 56.53 -42.84
N GLU A 340 109.83 57.76 -43.21
CA GLU A 340 110.78 58.71 -43.80
C GLU A 340 111.90 59.07 -42.81
N GLY A 341 111.55 59.25 -41.52
CA GLY A 341 112.51 59.40 -40.42
C GLY A 341 113.46 58.21 -40.30
N LEU A 342 112.91 56.98 -40.22
CA LEU A 342 113.67 55.73 -40.17
C LEU A 342 114.55 55.55 -41.42
N ARG A 343 114.05 55.87 -42.61
CA ARG A 343 114.83 55.82 -43.87
C ARG A 343 116.02 56.78 -43.81
N SER A 344 115.80 57.99 -43.31
CA SER A 344 116.87 58.99 -43.19
C SER A 344 117.93 58.57 -42.17
N SER A 345 117.50 58.02 -41.02
CA SER A 345 118.40 57.45 -40.00
C SER A 345 119.19 56.26 -40.53
N ALA A 346 118.53 55.30 -41.18
CA ALA A 346 119.19 54.12 -41.76
C ALA A 346 120.19 54.49 -42.86
N LYS A 347 119.86 55.48 -43.72
CA LYS A 347 120.83 56.03 -44.68
C LYS A 347 122.00 56.72 -43.97
N SER A 348 121.75 57.49 -42.92
CA SER A 348 122.85 58.11 -42.15
C SER A 348 123.76 57.06 -41.49
N GLU A 349 123.17 56.00 -40.93
CA GLU A 349 123.89 54.90 -40.30
C GLU A 349 124.69 54.09 -41.32
N ALA A 350 124.08 53.71 -42.45
CA ALA A 350 124.76 53.02 -43.53
C ALA A 350 125.92 53.86 -44.12
N ALA A 351 125.75 55.18 -44.28
CA ALA A 351 126.83 56.08 -44.68
C ALA A 351 127.97 56.09 -43.65
N SER A 352 127.64 56.06 -42.35
CA SER A 352 128.64 56.05 -41.27
C SER A 352 129.44 54.74 -41.24
N ILE A 353 128.80 53.60 -41.49
CA ILE A 353 129.45 52.28 -41.59
C ILE A 353 130.36 52.28 -42.82
N LEU A 354 129.88 52.74 -43.98
CA LEU A 354 130.67 52.79 -45.21
C LEU A 354 131.93 53.65 -45.02
N ARG A 355 131.79 54.83 -44.40
CA ARG A 355 132.92 55.72 -44.08
C ARG A 355 133.97 55.10 -43.15
N ARG A 356 133.61 54.10 -42.32
CA ARG A 356 134.58 53.36 -41.48
C ARG A 356 135.45 52.41 -42.28
N PHE A 357 134.96 51.89 -43.40
CA PHE A 357 135.73 51.00 -44.28
C PHE A 357 136.53 51.77 -45.33
N ARG A 358 135.91 52.76 -45.99
CA ARG A 358 136.51 53.60 -47.05
C ARG A 358 135.89 55.01 -47.01
N SER A 359 136.68 56.04 -46.73
CA SER A 359 136.20 57.41 -46.54
C SER A 359 135.91 58.18 -47.85
N ASP A 360 136.30 57.60 -48.99
CA ASP A 360 136.23 58.15 -50.34
C ASP A 360 134.92 57.84 -51.10
N LEU A 361 134.01 57.06 -50.52
CA LEU A 361 132.81 56.55 -51.19
C LEU A 361 131.49 57.08 -50.59
N SER A 362 130.49 57.32 -51.46
CA SER A 362 129.12 57.64 -51.07
C SER A 362 128.23 56.39 -51.12
N LEU A 363 127.06 56.43 -50.44
CA LEU A 363 126.10 55.32 -50.39
C LEU A 363 125.61 54.84 -51.76
N GLU A 364 125.67 55.69 -52.79
CA GLU A 364 125.26 55.35 -54.15
C GLU A 364 126.27 54.43 -54.86
N TYR A 365 127.49 54.32 -54.33
CA TYR A 365 128.54 53.42 -54.82
C TYR A 365 128.77 52.21 -53.91
N ALA A 366 127.91 51.99 -52.91
CA ALA A 366 128.01 50.86 -51.98
C ALA A 366 127.92 49.50 -52.70
N ASP A 367 127.15 49.44 -53.79
CA ASP A 367 127.01 48.24 -54.64
C ASP A 367 128.31 47.83 -55.36
N GLN A 368 129.34 48.70 -55.39
CA GLN A 368 130.65 48.35 -55.97
C GLN A 368 131.56 47.58 -54.99
N ILE A 369 131.17 47.47 -53.70
CA ILE A 369 131.88 46.70 -52.66
C ILE A 369 131.18 45.35 -52.41
N HIS A 370 130.16 45.01 -53.20
CA HIS A 370 129.43 43.77 -53.06
C HIS A 370 130.23 42.57 -53.59
N LEU A 371 130.46 41.58 -52.71
CA LEU A 371 130.64 40.19 -53.14
C LEU A 371 129.27 39.68 -53.61
N GLU A 372 129.22 38.96 -54.72
CA GLU A 372 127.96 38.39 -55.20
C GLU A 372 127.43 37.40 -54.14
N THR A 373 126.11 37.33 -53.95
CA THR A 373 125.48 36.39 -53.01
C THR A 373 125.90 34.95 -53.31
N ALA A 374 126.14 34.60 -54.57
CA ALA A 374 126.72 33.31 -54.97
C ALA A 374 128.13 33.09 -54.41
N GLU A 375 128.99 34.12 -54.37
CA GLU A 375 130.35 34.05 -53.81
C GLU A 375 130.33 34.00 -52.28
N SER A 376 129.46 34.78 -51.63
CA SER A 376 129.30 34.72 -50.17
C SER A 376 128.67 33.40 -49.68
N ILE A 377 127.74 32.83 -50.45
CA ILE A 377 127.14 31.52 -50.18
C ILE A 377 128.21 30.45 -50.43
N SER A 378 128.94 30.52 -51.54
CA SER A 378 130.03 29.58 -51.85
C SER A 378 131.13 29.59 -50.80
N ILE A 379 131.55 30.76 -50.29
CA ILE A 379 132.56 30.86 -49.21
C ILE A 379 132.04 30.26 -47.90
N ARG A 380 130.76 30.48 -47.55
CA ARG A 380 130.14 29.86 -46.37
C ARG A 380 129.93 28.37 -46.54
N GLU A 381 129.49 27.93 -47.71
CA GLU A 381 129.30 26.52 -48.06
C GLU A 381 130.64 25.78 -48.02
N LEU A 382 131.69 26.29 -48.69
CA LEU A 382 133.04 25.75 -48.64
C LEU A 382 133.62 25.74 -47.20
N GLY A 383 133.33 26.76 -46.39
CA GLY A 383 133.69 26.80 -44.98
C GLY A 383 133.01 25.69 -44.17
N THR A 384 131.69 25.53 -44.33
CA THR A 384 130.92 24.45 -43.67
C THR A 384 131.24 23.06 -44.22
N GLU A 385 131.60 22.95 -45.49
CA GLU A 385 131.96 21.70 -46.17
C GLU A 385 133.36 21.26 -45.77
N TYR A 386 134.32 22.18 -45.64
CA TYR A 386 135.65 21.91 -45.09
C TYR A 386 135.59 21.47 -43.63
N GLU A 387 134.78 22.15 -42.81
CA GLU A 387 134.58 21.80 -41.40
C GLU A 387 133.90 20.43 -41.24
N ARG A 388 132.89 20.12 -42.08
CA ARG A 388 132.26 18.79 -42.21
C ARG A 388 133.21 17.71 -42.71
N LEU A 389 134.06 17.99 -43.70
CA LEU A 389 134.99 17.02 -44.28
C LEU A 389 136.11 16.67 -43.28
N ILE A 390 136.64 17.64 -42.53
CA ILE A 390 137.66 17.39 -41.50
C ILE A 390 137.10 16.65 -40.29
N THR A 391 135.90 17.01 -39.82
CA THR A 391 135.25 16.25 -38.74
C THR A 391 134.90 14.83 -39.21
N ARG A 392 134.40 14.66 -40.43
CA ARG A 392 134.08 13.33 -41.00
C ARG A 392 135.32 12.48 -41.23
N LEU A 393 136.47 13.04 -41.61
CA LEU A 393 137.73 12.30 -41.79
C LEU A 393 138.30 11.82 -40.45
N LYS A 394 138.18 12.64 -39.38
CA LYS A 394 138.55 12.25 -38.01
C LYS A 394 137.58 11.23 -37.39
N THR A 395 136.27 11.39 -37.54
CA THR A 395 135.28 10.43 -36.99
C THR A 395 135.26 9.11 -37.75
N THR A 396 135.42 9.10 -39.07
CA THR A 396 135.46 7.84 -39.87
C THR A 396 136.73 7.01 -39.62
N GLN A 397 137.87 7.63 -39.30
CA GLN A 397 139.09 6.90 -38.87
C GLN A 397 138.93 6.25 -37.48
N GLU A 398 138.17 6.87 -36.57
CA GLU A 398 137.84 6.33 -35.24
C GLU A 398 136.69 5.28 -35.29
N GLU A 399 135.79 5.37 -36.26
CA GLU A 399 134.68 4.43 -36.47
C GLU A 399 135.11 3.17 -37.26
N MET A 400 136.05 3.25 -38.20
CA MET A 400 136.58 2.08 -38.94
C MET A 400 137.30 1.07 -38.05
N THR A 401 137.88 1.51 -36.93
CA THR A 401 138.54 0.63 -35.94
C THR A 401 137.55 -0.02 -34.97
N LYS A 402 136.39 0.60 -34.71
CA LYS A 402 135.32 0.05 -33.85
C LYS A 402 134.36 -0.87 -34.59
N LEU A 403 134.02 -0.56 -35.84
CA LEU A 403 133.01 -1.29 -36.61
C LEU A 403 133.52 -2.64 -37.15
N SER A 404 134.81 -2.79 -37.45
CA SER A 404 135.39 -4.07 -37.88
C SER A 404 135.16 -5.21 -36.87
N LEU A 405 135.21 -4.89 -35.57
CA LEU A 405 135.03 -5.80 -34.44
C LEU A 405 133.55 -6.21 -34.21
N ILE A 406 132.60 -5.40 -34.68
CA ILE A 406 131.15 -5.61 -34.52
C ILE A 406 130.57 -6.39 -35.71
N THR A 407 131.10 -6.19 -36.93
CA THR A 407 130.67 -6.91 -38.14
C THR A 407 130.93 -8.42 -38.11
N ASP A 408 131.96 -8.90 -37.40
CA ASP A 408 132.20 -10.34 -37.24
C ASP A 408 131.22 -11.00 -36.28
N ARG A 409 130.65 -10.23 -35.33
CA ARG A 409 129.71 -10.74 -34.32
C ARG A 409 128.28 -10.85 -34.85
N LEU A 410 127.85 -9.90 -35.68
CA LEU A 410 126.50 -9.86 -36.25
C LEU A 410 126.29 -10.78 -37.45
N LYS A 411 127.36 -11.18 -38.17
CA LYS A 411 127.28 -12.21 -39.22
C LYS A 411 126.92 -13.62 -38.69
N LYS A 412 127.09 -13.89 -37.39
CA LYS A 412 126.68 -15.15 -36.75
C LYS A 412 125.21 -15.20 -36.33
N GLN A 413 124.55 -14.06 -36.12
CA GLN A 413 123.18 -13.99 -35.57
C GLN A 413 122.09 -13.82 -36.64
N LEU A 414 122.47 -13.58 -37.90
CA LEU A 414 121.54 -13.44 -39.02
C LEU A 414 121.29 -14.76 -39.78
N ALA A 415 121.85 -15.88 -39.32
CA ALA A 415 121.69 -17.21 -39.95
C ALA A 415 120.45 -18.00 -39.45
N GLU A 416 119.68 -17.48 -38.48
CA GLU A 416 118.63 -18.23 -37.77
C GLU A 416 117.28 -17.47 -37.73
N SER A 417 116.69 -17.17 -38.89
CA SER A 417 115.38 -16.48 -39.04
C SER A 417 114.19 -17.19 -38.34
N HIS A 418 113.07 -16.49 -38.11
CA HIS A 418 111.73 -16.69 -38.74
C HIS A 418 110.64 -15.66 -38.28
N GLU A 419 109.55 -15.56 -39.06
CA GLU A 419 108.40 -14.61 -39.07
C GLU A 419 107.30 -14.79 -37.98
N PRO A 420 106.42 -13.79 -37.73
CA PRO A 420 105.43 -13.77 -36.64
C PRO A 420 104.01 -14.30 -37.01
N PRO A 421 103.14 -14.65 -36.02
CA PRO A 421 101.92 -15.44 -36.23
C PRO A 421 100.57 -14.69 -36.18
N ASP A 422 99.53 -15.49 -36.47
CA ASP A 422 98.10 -15.27 -36.75
C ASP A 422 97.20 -14.81 -35.57
N CYS A 423 96.13 -14.07 -35.83
CA CYS A 423 95.25 -13.37 -34.87
C CYS A 423 93.77 -13.81 -34.87
N ASP A 424 93.42 -14.94 -35.50
CA ASP A 424 92.02 -15.40 -35.64
C ASP A 424 91.31 -15.82 -34.32
N GLU A 425 92.06 -16.16 -33.25
CA GLU A 425 91.47 -16.55 -31.96
C GLU A 425 90.87 -15.37 -31.17
N LEU A 426 91.40 -14.16 -31.36
CA LEU A 426 90.93 -12.95 -30.66
C LEU A 426 89.55 -12.49 -31.14
N ILE A 427 89.20 -12.77 -32.39
CA ILE A 427 87.94 -12.34 -33.00
C ILE A 427 86.77 -13.23 -32.52
N ARG A 428 86.98 -14.55 -32.38
CA ARG A 428 85.97 -15.48 -31.86
C ARG A 428 85.66 -15.28 -30.37
N ALA A 429 86.62 -14.83 -29.58
CA ALA A 429 86.41 -14.50 -28.17
C ALA A 429 85.51 -13.25 -27.98
N ALA A 430 85.59 -12.28 -28.89
CA ALA A 430 84.83 -11.03 -28.82
C ALA A 430 83.34 -11.20 -29.22
N GLU A 431 83.02 -12.13 -30.12
CA GLU A 431 81.62 -12.38 -30.55
C GLU A 431 80.81 -13.19 -29.52
N ASN A 432 81.44 -14.13 -28.81
CA ASN A 432 80.79 -14.89 -27.72
C ASN A 432 80.43 -14.00 -26.51
N ALA A 433 81.22 -12.96 -26.23
CA ALA A 433 80.93 -12.00 -25.15
C ALA A 433 79.73 -11.08 -25.46
N ARG A 434 79.42 -10.82 -26.75
CA ARG A 434 78.28 -9.98 -27.15
C ARG A 434 76.92 -10.69 -27.10
N GLN A 435 76.87 -12.02 -27.15
CA GLN A 435 75.62 -12.78 -27.13
C GLN A 435 75.00 -12.95 -25.74
N GLN A 436 75.74 -12.75 -24.65
CA GLN A 436 75.22 -12.89 -23.27
C GLN A 436 74.62 -11.60 -22.66
N GLY A 437 74.72 -10.46 -23.35
CA GLY A 437 74.23 -9.17 -22.83
C GLY A 437 75.00 -8.68 -21.60
N ASP A 438 74.43 -7.71 -20.88
CA ASP A 438 74.97 -7.14 -19.62
C ASP A 438 74.10 -7.62 -18.44
N PRO A 439 74.39 -8.80 -17.85
CA PRO A 439 73.61 -9.35 -16.75
C PRO A 439 73.72 -8.50 -15.48
N GLU A 440 74.79 -7.70 -15.33
CA GLU A 440 75.01 -6.81 -14.20
C GLU A 440 74.07 -5.59 -14.27
N SER A 441 73.90 -5.00 -15.45
CA SER A 441 72.91 -3.94 -15.67
C SER A 441 71.47 -4.43 -15.48
N GLN A 442 71.15 -5.67 -15.88
CA GLN A 442 69.83 -6.26 -15.66
C GLN A 442 69.57 -6.53 -14.16
N TYR A 443 70.56 -7.04 -13.42
CA TYR A 443 70.47 -7.24 -11.97
C TYR A 443 70.33 -5.92 -11.21
N GLU A 444 71.11 -4.89 -11.56
CA GLU A 444 70.96 -3.55 -10.96
C GLU A 444 69.57 -2.95 -11.22
N SER A 445 69.03 -3.12 -12.44
CA SER A 445 67.68 -2.63 -12.77
C SER A 445 66.58 -3.32 -11.95
N GLU A 446 66.72 -4.62 -11.66
CA GLU A 446 65.80 -5.36 -10.80
C GLU A 446 66.00 -5.05 -9.31
N CYS A 447 67.23 -4.81 -8.85
CA CYS A 447 67.46 -4.31 -7.49
C CYS A 447 66.86 -2.91 -7.26
N ASP A 448 66.87 -2.05 -8.29
CA ASP A 448 66.21 -0.75 -8.25
C ASP A 448 64.68 -0.86 -8.28
N SER A 449 64.14 -1.82 -9.02
CA SER A 449 62.70 -2.11 -9.06
C SER A 449 62.20 -2.58 -7.68
N ILE A 450 62.95 -3.49 -7.03
CA ILE A 450 62.69 -3.98 -5.67
C ILE A 450 62.75 -2.84 -4.65
N ARG A 451 63.81 -2.02 -4.65
CA ARG A 451 63.93 -0.88 -3.71
C ARG A 451 62.77 0.12 -3.85
N LYS A 452 62.33 0.41 -5.08
CA LYS A 452 61.17 1.28 -5.33
C LYS A 452 59.88 0.63 -4.83
N ALA A 453 59.70 -0.67 -5.04
CA ALA A 453 58.53 -1.42 -4.57
C ALA A 453 58.48 -1.51 -3.03
N GLU A 454 59.61 -1.75 -2.37
CA GLU A 454 59.73 -1.76 -0.90
C GLU A 454 59.42 -0.39 -0.29
N ALA A 455 59.96 0.69 -0.86
CA ALA A 455 59.65 2.06 -0.42
C ALA A 455 58.16 2.41 -0.60
N ALA A 456 57.55 1.97 -1.71
CA ALA A 456 56.12 2.16 -1.96
C ALA A 456 55.24 1.35 -0.99
N LEU A 457 55.66 0.13 -0.66
CA LEU A 457 55.01 -0.74 0.33
C LEU A 457 55.06 -0.09 1.73
N GLU A 458 56.21 0.44 2.16
CA GLU A 458 56.36 1.07 3.48
C GLU A 458 55.44 2.30 3.63
N ILE A 459 55.36 3.13 2.59
CA ILE A 459 54.45 4.28 2.55
C ILE A 459 52.98 3.82 2.63
N SER A 460 52.65 2.73 1.95
CA SER A 460 51.27 2.22 1.89
C SER A 460 50.85 1.49 3.17
N LEU A 461 51.78 0.80 3.84
CA LEU A 461 51.60 0.24 5.18
C LEU A 461 51.32 1.33 6.22
N ARG A 462 52.05 2.46 6.17
CA ARG A 462 51.79 3.62 7.06
C ARG A 462 50.41 4.26 6.85
N LYS A 463 49.82 4.10 5.66
CA LYS A 463 48.46 4.61 5.34
C LYS A 463 47.35 3.68 5.84
N LEU A 464 47.66 2.49 6.33
CA LEU A 464 46.68 1.52 6.80
C LEU A 464 46.29 1.80 8.27
N THR A 465 45.38 2.76 8.48
CA THR A 465 45.12 3.42 9.77
C THR A 465 44.60 2.56 10.93
N LEU A 466 44.24 1.29 10.71
CA LEU A 466 43.63 0.41 11.71
C LEU A 466 44.54 -0.72 12.19
N TRP A 467 45.73 -0.85 11.61
CA TRP A 467 46.64 -1.93 11.96
C TRP A 467 48.10 -1.47 11.84
N THR A 468 48.93 -1.96 12.76
CA THR A 468 50.36 -1.68 12.82
C THR A 468 51.10 -2.99 13.07
N GLY A 469 51.99 -3.39 12.17
CA GLY A 469 52.76 -4.64 12.27
C GLY A 469 53.76 -4.80 11.13
N SER A 470 54.42 -5.95 11.05
CA SER A 470 55.40 -6.27 10.00
C SER A 470 54.73 -6.75 8.71
N PRO A 471 55.37 -6.60 7.53
CA PRO A 471 54.81 -7.08 6.27
C PRO A 471 54.42 -8.56 6.31
N GLU A 472 55.21 -9.43 6.97
CA GLU A 472 54.89 -10.86 7.07
C GLU A 472 53.65 -11.12 7.94
N ALA A 473 53.43 -10.30 8.97
CA ALA A 473 52.24 -10.39 9.80
C ALA A 473 50.97 -9.99 9.03
N LEU A 474 51.08 -9.13 8.01
CA LEU A 474 49.94 -8.70 7.18
C LEU A 474 49.40 -9.83 6.29
N GLU A 475 50.27 -10.69 5.74
CA GLU A 475 49.88 -11.85 4.92
C GLU A 475 49.14 -12.93 5.73
N GLN A 476 49.40 -13.00 7.04
CA GLN A 476 48.83 -14.01 7.93
C GLN A 476 47.57 -13.54 8.69
N LEU A 477 47.10 -12.31 8.43
CA LEU A 477 45.90 -11.79 9.11
C LEU A 477 44.65 -12.59 8.68
N PRO A 478 43.86 -13.12 9.62
CA PRO A 478 42.61 -13.80 9.34
C PRO A 478 41.49 -12.76 9.04
N VAL A 479 41.66 -11.99 7.97
CA VAL A 479 40.67 -10.99 7.54
C VAL A 479 39.42 -11.70 7.02
N PRO A 480 38.20 -11.33 7.46
CA PRO A 480 36.98 -11.92 6.93
C PRO A 480 36.85 -11.69 5.42
N SER A 481 36.23 -12.65 4.71
CA SER A 481 36.05 -12.55 3.26
C SER A 481 35.22 -11.33 2.86
N LEU A 482 35.46 -10.80 1.65
CA LEU A 482 34.67 -9.68 1.12
C LEU A 482 33.17 -10.00 1.07
N GLU A 483 32.80 -11.26 0.79
CA GLU A 483 31.41 -11.72 0.82
C GLU A 483 30.79 -11.60 2.22
N THR A 484 31.55 -11.96 3.27
CA THR A 484 31.09 -11.82 4.66
C THR A 484 30.92 -10.34 5.01
N ILE A 485 31.83 -9.47 4.56
CA ILE A 485 31.69 -8.02 4.79
C ILE A 485 30.47 -7.46 4.05
N GLU A 486 30.19 -7.93 2.83
CA GLU A 486 29.04 -7.51 2.03
C GLU A 486 27.70 -7.98 2.62
N THR A 487 27.64 -9.20 3.17
CA THR A 487 26.42 -9.68 3.85
C THR A 487 26.11 -8.86 5.09
N PHE A 488 27.11 -8.52 5.91
CA PHE A 488 26.92 -7.63 7.06
C PHE A 488 26.60 -6.19 6.62
N GLU A 489 27.20 -5.69 5.54
CA GLU A 489 26.85 -4.39 4.95
C GLU A 489 25.38 -4.33 4.54
N HIS A 490 24.88 -5.38 3.89
CA HIS A 490 23.48 -5.48 3.48
C HIS A 490 22.55 -5.60 4.70
N SER A 491 22.83 -6.51 5.63
CA SER A 491 21.98 -6.77 6.80
C SER A 491 21.89 -5.56 7.74
N LEU A 492 23.01 -4.89 8.01
CA LEU A 492 23.01 -3.67 8.84
C LEU A 492 22.28 -2.51 8.16
N ARG A 493 22.45 -2.32 6.84
CA ARG A 493 21.70 -1.31 6.09
C ARG A 493 20.20 -1.60 6.07
N GLN A 494 19.80 -2.85 5.85
CA GLN A 494 18.39 -3.24 5.85
C GLN A 494 17.75 -2.96 7.21
N SER A 495 18.42 -3.33 8.31
CA SER A 495 17.95 -3.07 9.66
C SER A 495 17.87 -1.55 9.96
N GLU A 496 18.87 -0.77 9.53
CA GLU A 496 18.85 0.69 9.68
C GLU A 496 17.70 1.35 8.89
N ASP A 497 17.42 0.86 7.67
CA ASP A 497 16.31 1.35 6.84
C ASP A 497 14.94 0.96 7.43
N GLU A 498 14.80 -0.23 8.01
CA GLU A 498 13.59 -0.66 8.72
C GLU A 498 13.34 0.22 9.95
N ILE A 499 14.37 0.50 10.75
CA ILE A 499 14.32 1.42 11.90
C ILE A 499 13.86 2.81 11.43
N LYS A 500 14.47 3.37 10.38
CA LYS A 500 14.09 4.68 9.83
C LYS A 500 12.64 4.70 9.36
N LYS A 501 12.17 3.67 8.65
CA LYS A 501 10.78 3.55 8.22
C LYS A 501 9.82 3.54 9.42
N GLN A 502 10.07 2.70 10.41
CA GLN A 502 9.24 2.64 11.62
C GLN A 502 9.24 3.97 12.39
N GLN A 503 10.39 4.65 12.50
CA GLN A 503 10.47 5.99 13.11
C GLN A 503 9.61 7.01 12.35
N THR A 504 9.63 6.99 11.02
CA THR A 504 8.78 7.90 10.22
C THR A 504 7.29 7.59 10.39
N GLU A 505 6.90 6.30 10.47
CA GLU A 505 5.52 5.89 10.72
C GLU A 505 5.05 6.30 12.12
N ILE A 506 5.90 6.13 13.13
CA ILE A 506 5.64 6.60 14.50
C ILE A 506 5.43 8.12 14.50
N GLY A 507 6.32 8.89 13.85
CA GLY A 507 6.18 10.34 13.77
C GLY A 507 4.89 10.80 13.08
N ASN A 508 4.46 10.10 12.02
CA ASN A 508 3.20 10.39 11.35
C ASN A 508 1.98 10.03 12.22
N MET A 509 2.04 8.90 12.93
CA MET A 509 0.97 8.47 13.83
C MET A 509 0.87 9.39 15.06
N GLU A 510 2.00 9.85 15.61
CA GLU A 510 2.04 10.84 16.69
C GLU A 510 1.41 12.17 16.26
N ARG A 511 1.70 12.66 15.05
CA ARG A 511 1.04 13.85 14.50
C ARG A 511 -0.47 13.66 14.40
N SER A 512 -0.92 12.56 13.81
CA SER A 512 -2.36 12.26 13.68
C SER A 512 -3.06 12.14 15.05
N LEU A 513 -2.37 11.55 16.04
CA LEU A 513 -2.85 11.49 17.42
C LEU A 513 -2.97 12.90 18.02
N THR A 514 -1.97 13.77 17.84
CA THR A 514 -2.02 15.15 18.34
C THR A 514 -3.14 15.97 17.69
N GLU A 515 -3.40 15.78 16.39
CA GLU A 515 -4.52 16.41 15.69
C GLU A 515 -5.87 15.93 16.25
N THR A 516 -6.01 14.63 16.47
CA THR A 516 -7.22 14.03 17.05
C THR A 516 -7.44 14.52 18.49
N GLU A 517 -6.38 14.61 19.29
CA GLU A 517 -6.42 15.17 20.64
C GLU A 517 -6.78 16.66 20.63
N ALA A 518 -6.24 17.45 19.70
CA ALA A 518 -6.61 18.85 19.52
C ALA A 518 -8.09 19.02 19.12
N GLN A 519 -8.63 18.13 18.26
CA GLN A 519 -10.06 18.14 17.91
C GLN A 519 -10.95 17.79 19.11
N ILE A 520 -10.52 16.85 19.96
CA ILE A 520 -11.23 16.51 21.20
C ILE A 520 -11.22 17.72 22.15
N GLU A 521 -10.09 18.41 22.30
CA GLU A 521 -10.01 19.57 23.17
C GLU A 521 -10.75 20.80 22.62
N ALA A 522 -10.77 21.01 21.30
CA ALA A 522 -11.63 22.03 20.69
C ALA A 522 -13.11 21.80 21.02
N LEU A 523 -13.58 20.54 20.95
CA LEU A 523 -14.94 20.18 21.35
C LEU A 523 -15.20 20.40 22.85
N ARG A 524 -14.18 20.30 23.71
CA ARG A 524 -14.30 20.57 25.15
C ARG A 524 -14.35 22.07 25.45
N ILE A 525 -13.50 22.87 24.79
CA ILE A 525 -13.38 24.32 25.01
C ILE A 525 -14.64 25.06 24.59
N GLU A 526 -15.26 24.69 23.45
CA GLU A 526 -16.50 25.31 23.00
C GLU A 526 -17.66 25.10 23.99
N GLN A 527 -17.76 23.89 24.57
CA GLN A 527 -18.71 23.55 25.63
C GLN A 527 -18.45 22.11 26.07
N GLU A 528 -18.47 21.83 27.37
CA GLU A 528 -18.29 20.46 27.85
C GLU A 528 -19.48 19.58 27.42
N VAL A 529 -19.25 18.75 26.39
CA VAL A 529 -20.23 17.79 25.85
C VAL A 529 -20.15 16.50 26.69
N PRO A 530 -21.22 16.11 27.41
CA PRO A 530 -21.24 14.87 28.19
C PRO A 530 -21.16 13.64 27.27
N THR A 531 -20.52 12.57 27.76
CA THR A 531 -20.51 11.26 27.10
C THR A 531 -21.54 10.33 27.72
N GLU A 532 -21.87 9.25 27.00
CA GLU A 532 -22.78 8.22 27.53
C GLU A 532 -22.22 7.54 28.79
N ASN A 533 -20.89 7.46 28.90
CA ASN A 533 -20.22 6.95 30.09
C ASN A 533 -20.37 7.90 31.30
N ASP A 534 -20.34 9.23 31.07
CA ASP A 534 -20.59 10.22 32.13
C ASP A 534 -22.02 10.10 32.67
N LEU A 535 -23.01 9.83 31.80
CA LEU A 535 -24.38 9.56 32.23
C LEU A 535 -24.47 8.27 33.05
N ILE A 536 -23.75 7.21 32.67
CA ILE A 536 -23.70 5.96 33.45
C ILE A 536 -23.12 6.22 34.84
N GLN A 537 -22.00 6.95 34.95
CA GLN A 537 -21.40 7.29 36.25
C GLN A 537 -22.33 8.12 37.14
N VAL A 538 -23.04 9.08 36.55
CA VAL A 538 -24.00 9.91 37.28
C VAL A 538 -25.24 9.12 37.69
N ARG A 539 -25.69 8.15 36.88
CA ARG A 539 -26.76 7.22 37.26
C ARG A 539 -26.32 6.28 38.37
N ASN A 540 -25.09 5.76 38.33
CA ASN A 540 -24.55 4.91 39.39
C ASN A 540 -24.47 5.65 40.73
N THR A 541 -23.97 6.89 40.75
CA THR A 541 -23.93 7.70 41.97
C THR A 541 -25.33 8.01 42.51
N ARG A 542 -26.31 8.31 41.64
CA ARG A 542 -27.73 8.43 42.02
C ARG A 542 -28.26 7.12 42.62
N ASP A 543 -27.97 5.99 42.00
CA ASP A 543 -28.47 4.68 42.43
C ASP A 543 -27.83 4.21 43.75
N GLU A 544 -26.55 4.52 43.97
CA GLU A 544 -25.87 4.34 45.26
C GLU A 544 -26.46 5.22 46.37
N LEU A 545 -26.75 6.50 46.07
CA LEU A 545 -27.42 7.39 47.02
C LEU A 545 -28.83 6.90 47.32
N TRP A 546 -29.55 6.37 46.33
CA TRP A 546 -30.86 5.74 46.52
C TRP A 546 -30.79 4.51 47.43
N GLN A 547 -29.78 3.66 47.25
CA GLN A 547 -29.57 2.53 48.16
C GLN A 547 -29.33 2.98 49.60
N LYS A 548 -28.54 4.04 49.80
CA LYS A 548 -28.30 4.63 51.12
C LYS A 548 -29.59 5.20 51.73
N VAL A 549 -30.42 5.90 50.95
CA VAL A 549 -31.75 6.38 51.38
C VAL A 549 -32.61 5.20 51.86
N ARG A 550 -32.64 4.10 51.09
CA ARG A 550 -33.47 2.93 51.39
C ARG A 550 -33.01 2.15 52.63
N MET A 551 -31.72 2.21 52.99
CA MET A 551 -31.17 1.54 54.16
C MET A 551 -31.25 2.37 55.45
N THR A 552 -31.72 3.62 55.39
CA THR A 552 -31.80 4.51 56.56
C THR A 552 -33.18 4.43 57.20
N GLU A 553 -33.27 4.15 58.50
CA GLU A 553 -34.54 4.22 59.27
C GLU A 553 -34.94 5.68 59.53
N PHE A 554 -36.25 5.97 59.50
CA PHE A 554 -36.77 7.34 59.61
C PHE A 554 -36.55 7.92 61.02
N PRO A 555 -36.27 9.25 61.14
CA PRO A 555 -36.33 10.26 60.08
C PRO A 555 -35.05 10.35 59.23
N LEU A 556 -35.22 10.49 57.91
CA LEU A 556 -34.11 10.75 57.00
C LEU A 556 -33.45 12.09 57.35
N GLY A 557 -32.12 12.11 57.50
CA GLY A 557 -31.38 13.37 57.61
C GLY A 557 -31.54 14.20 56.34
N ASN A 558 -31.92 15.47 56.47
CA ASN A 558 -32.18 16.39 55.33
C ASN A 558 -31.05 16.40 54.29
N GLU A 559 -29.80 16.27 54.74
CA GLU A 559 -28.62 16.28 53.86
C GLU A 559 -28.59 15.12 52.84
N LEU A 560 -29.05 13.93 53.23
CA LEU A 560 -29.02 12.75 52.35
C LEU A 560 -30.16 12.80 51.33
N ALA A 561 -31.32 13.31 51.73
CA ALA A 561 -32.45 13.58 50.83
C ALA A 561 -32.12 14.69 49.81
N GLU A 562 -31.46 15.78 50.23
CA GLU A 562 -31.01 16.85 49.32
C GLU A 562 -29.93 16.37 48.35
N LYS A 563 -28.96 15.57 48.81
CA LYS A 563 -27.92 14.97 47.94
C LYS A 563 -28.52 14.01 46.92
N TYR A 564 -29.51 13.21 47.30
CA TYR A 564 -30.22 12.36 46.34
C TYR A 564 -31.03 13.21 45.33
N GLY A 565 -31.83 14.17 45.80
CA GLY A 565 -32.63 15.04 44.93
C GLY A 565 -31.79 15.81 43.90
N SER A 566 -30.64 16.35 44.34
CA SER A 566 -29.69 17.01 43.44
C SER A 566 -29.05 16.04 42.43
N SER A 567 -28.75 14.79 42.83
CA SER A 567 -28.22 13.76 41.92
C SER A 567 -29.22 13.36 40.82
N VAL A 568 -30.52 13.32 41.12
CA VAL A 568 -31.58 13.04 40.14
C VAL A 568 -31.66 14.15 39.10
N ILE A 569 -31.73 15.41 39.56
CA ILE A 569 -31.77 16.59 38.66
C ILE A 569 -30.51 16.64 37.79
N TYR A 570 -29.35 16.29 38.35
CA TYR A 570 -28.09 16.27 37.60
C TYR A 570 -28.07 15.16 36.53
N ALA A 571 -28.55 13.95 36.84
CA ALA A 571 -28.68 12.86 35.88
C ALA A 571 -29.62 13.21 34.72
N ASP A 572 -30.77 13.82 35.01
CA ASP A 572 -31.75 14.24 34.01
C ASP A 572 -31.19 15.36 33.11
N LYS A 573 -30.49 16.34 33.70
CA LYS A 573 -29.80 17.38 32.93
C LYS A 573 -28.76 16.81 31.96
N ILE A 574 -27.98 15.80 32.37
CA ILE A 574 -27.02 15.15 31.47
C ILE A 574 -27.73 14.37 30.36
N ALA A 575 -28.81 13.65 30.68
CA ALA A 575 -29.60 12.91 29.69
C ALA A 575 -30.24 13.85 28.64
N ASP A 576 -30.79 14.99 29.08
CA ASP A 576 -31.34 16.00 28.19
C ASP A 576 -30.27 16.65 27.31
N ARG A 577 -29.09 16.95 27.86
CA ARG A 577 -27.96 17.48 27.09
C ARG A 577 -27.44 16.49 26.05
N LEU A 578 -27.32 15.21 26.41
CA LEU A 578 -26.95 14.14 25.46
C LEU A 578 -27.90 14.10 24.26
N ARG A 579 -29.20 14.30 24.48
CA ARG A 579 -30.21 14.32 23.41
C ARG A 579 -30.16 15.58 22.55
N ARG A 580 -30.01 16.75 23.16
CA ARG A 580 -29.92 18.05 22.45
C ARG A 580 -28.63 18.19 21.64
N GLU A 581 -27.53 17.66 22.16
CA GLU A 581 -26.20 17.77 21.59
C GLU A 581 -25.74 16.47 20.87
N ALA A 582 -26.69 15.60 20.48
CA ALA A 582 -26.43 14.25 19.97
C ALA A 582 -25.31 14.19 18.90
N ASN A 583 -25.32 15.09 17.92
CA ASN A 583 -24.28 15.13 16.88
C ASN A 583 -22.87 15.40 17.44
N ARG A 584 -22.74 16.26 18.46
CA ARG A 584 -21.45 16.55 19.11
C ARG A 584 -21.01 15.38 19.99
N VAL A 585 -21.95 14.71 20.66
CA VAL A 585 -21.69 13.50 21.45
C VAL A 585 -21.16 12.39 20.56
N THR A 586 -21.82 12.14 19.41
CA THR A 586 -21.37 11.14 18.43
C THR A 586 -19.98 11.49 17.88
N LYS A 587 -19.71 12.76 17.56
CA LYS A 587 -18.40 13.21 17.08
C LYS A 587 -17.31 13.06 18.16
N LYS A 588 -17.61 13.38 19.42
CA LYS A 588 -16.69 13.17 20.55
C LYS A 588 -16.41 11.67 20.75
N ALA A 589 -17.44 10.83 20.69
CA ALA A 589 -17.30 9.39 20.80
C ALA A 589 -16.45 8.78 19.66
N SER A 590 -16.64 9.23 18.42
CA SER A 590 -15.84 8.77 17.28
C SER A 590 -14.36 9.17 17.43
N LEU A 591 -14.09 10.42 17.83
CA LEU A 591 -12.72 10.89 18.07
C LEU A 591 -12.04 10.17 19.25
N LEU A 592 -12.78 9.87 20.32
CA LEU A 592 -12.27 9.09 21.44
C LEU A 592 -11.92 7.65 21.03
N ALA A 593 -12.74 7.02 20.18
CA ALA A 593 -12.48 5.71 19.63
C ALA A 593 -11.28 5.71 18.67
N GLU A 594 -11.16 6.73 17.83
CA GLU A 594 -10.04 6.94 16.90
C GLU A 594 -8.72 7.15 17.65
N ARG A 595 -8.72 8.02 18.68
CA ARG A 595 -7.58 8.20 19.59
C ARG A 595 -7.17 6.88 20.25
N GLY A 596 -8.14 6.07 20.69
CA GLY A 596 -7.89 4.75 21.27
C GLY A 596 -7.18 3.81 20.27
N LYS A 597 -7.65 3.76 19.03
CA LYS A 597 -7.03 2.96 17.95
C LYS A 597 -5.62 3.45 17.63
N GLN A 598 -5.43 4.77 17.48
CA GLN A 598 -4.13 5.38 17.21
C GLN A 598 -3.13 5.08 18.33
N ARG A 599 -3.53 5.16 19.61
CA ARG A 599 -2.65 4.82 20.75
C ARG A 599 -2.21 3.37 20.75
N ILE A 600 -3.12 2.43 20.47
CA ILE A 600 -2.79 0.99 20.36
C ILE A 600 -1.85 0.74 19.17
N HIS A 601 -2.09 1.41 18.05
CA HIS A 601 -1.23 1.24 16.88
C HIS A 601 0.18 1.82 17.12
N LEU A 602 0.25 2.99 17.75
CA LEU A 602 1.50 3.62 18.14
C LEU A 602 2.28 2.79 19.15
N SER A 603 1.63 2.14 20.13
CA SER A 603 2.32 1.24 21.06
C SER A 603 2.91 0.03 20.33
N ARG A 604 2.18 -0.57 19.38
CA ARG A 604 2.68 -1.68 18.56
C ARG A 604 3.86 -1.26 17.68
N LEU A 605 3.81 -0.06 17.09
CA LEU A 605 4.93 0.47 16.31
C LEU A 605 6.17 0.71 17.18
N LYS A 606 6.00 1.23 18.41
CA LYS A 606 7.10 1.41 19.37
C LYS A 606 7.71 0.06 19.79
N GLU A 607 6.90 -0.95 20.08
CA GLU A 607 7.39 -2.30 20.36
C GLU A 607 8.13 -2.91 19.16
N SER A 608 7.67 -2.67 17.93
CA SER A 608 8.35 -3.11 16.71
C SER A 608 9.70 -2.41 16.54
N LEU A 609 9.76 -1.11 16.82
CA LEU A 609 11.00 -0.32 16.79
C LEU A 609 12.03 -0.81 17.80
N GLU A 610 11.61 -1.14 19.02
CA GLU A 610 12.50 -1.74 20.02
C GLU A 610 13.06 -3.08 19.55
N LYS A 611 12.22 -3.94 18.95
CA LYS A 611 12.68 -5.22 18.38
C LYS A 611 13.69 -5.05 17.25
N SER A 612 13.39 -4.17 16.29
CA SER A 612 14.32 -3.86 15.19
C SER A 612 15.62 -3.23 15.71
N GLY A 613 15.55 -2.40 16.76
CA GLY A 613 16.70 -1.85 17.47
C GLY A 613 17.57 -2.93 18.11
N ASN A 614 16.98 -3.92 18.77
CA ASN A 614 17.70 -5.04 19.36
C ASN A 614 18.40 -5.89 18.29
N VAL A 615 17.73 -6.18 17.17
CA VAL A 615 18.34 -6.89 16.03
C VAL A 615 19.52 -6.11 15.47
N TYR A 616 19.41 -4.78 15.37
CA TYR A 616 20.52 -3.94 14.94
C TYR A 616 21.72 -3.99 15.91
N THR A 617 21.47 -4.00 17.22
CA THR A 617 22.54 -4.12 18.21
C THR A 617 23.20 -5.50 18.19
N GLU A 618 22.41 -6.58 18.04
CA GLU A 618 22.93 -7.95 17.91
C GLU A 618 23.81 -8.09 16.67
N LEU A 619 23.35 -7.62 15.50
CA LEU A 619 24.14 -7.62 14.27
C LEU A 619 25.44 -6.81 14.39
N ARG A 620 25.44 -5.74 15.19
CA ARG A 620 26.64 -4.92 15.43
C ARG A 620 27.63 -5.63 16.36
N GLU A 621 27.15 -6.38 17.34
CA GLU A 621 27.97 -7.22 18.22
C GLU A 621 28.56 -8.41 17.45
N GLU A 622 27.77 -9.10 16.64
CA GLU A 622 28.24 -10.15 15.73
C GLU A 622 29.30 -9.63 14.75
N TRP A 623 29.07 -8.44 14.18
CA TRP A 623 30.05 -7.77 13.35
C TRP A 623 31.35 -7.49 14.12
N ALA A 624 31.28 -7.00 15.36
CA ALA A 624 32.47 -6.78 16.18
C ALA A 624 33.24 -8.08 16.48
N ALA A 625 32.52 -9.17 16.77
CA ALA A 625 33.10 -10.48 17.09
C ALA A 625 33.92 -11.07 15.93
N ILE A 626 33.50 -10.86 14.68
CA ILE A 626 34.23 -11.35 13.49
C ILE A 626 35.61 -10.71 13.36
N TRP A 627 35.79 -9.49 13.85
CA TRP A 627 37.07 -8.76 13.77
C TRP A 627 37.93 -8.90 15.02
N GLU A 628 37.42 -9.53 16.09
CA GLU A 628 38.17 -9.79 17.32
C GLU A 628 39.46 -10.61 17.10
N PRO A 629 39.49 -11.68 16.27
CA PRO A 629 40.72 -12.42 15.97
C PRO A 629 41.77 -11.60 15.22
N VAL A 630 41.36 -10.54 14.52
CA VAL A 630 42.24 -9.62 13.79
C VAL A 630 42.83 -8.56 14.73
N GLY A 631 42.26 -8.40 15.93
CA GLY A 631 42.68 -7.39 16.91
C GLY A 631 42.32 -5.96 16.52
N ILE A 632 41.36 -5.78 15.59
CA ILE A 632 40.93 -4.48 15.08
C ILE A 632 39.51 -4.20 15.56
N SER A 633 39.27 -3.00 16.09
CA SER A 633 37.90 -2.52 16.32
C SER A 633 37.28 -2.10 14.98
N PRO A 634 36.28 -2.85 14.45
CA PRO A 634 35.80 -2.60 13.11
C PRO A 634 34.95 -1.34 13.06
N LYS A 635 35.14 -0.57 11.99
CA LYS A 635 34.26 0.55 11.63
C LYS A 635 33.04 0.03 10.86
N SER A 636 32.37 0.90 10.10
CA SER A 636 31.26 0.48 9.25
C SER A 636 31.70 -0.62 8.26
N PRO A 637 30.83 -1.60 7.92
CA PRO A 637 31.16 -2.62 6.93
C PRO A 637 31.71 -2.05 5.61
N ARG A 638 31.20 -0.90 5.17
CA ARG A 638 31.68 -0.19 3.98
C ARG A 638 33.13 0.27 4.10
N GLU A 639 33.50 0.83 5.24
CA GLU A 639 34.89 1.24 5.52
C GLU A 639 35.81 0.03 5.66
N MET A 640 35.33 -1.02 6.31
CA MET A 640 36.09 -2.26 6.48
C MET A 640 36.26 -3.03 5.17
N ARG A 641 35.32 -2.92 4.22
CA ARG A 641 35.46 -3.44 2.85
C ARG A 641 36.61 -2.76 2.12
N ALA A 642 36.65 -1.42 2.16
CA ALA A 642 37.73 -0.65 1.56
C ALA A 642 39.08 -0.93 2.25
N TRP A 643 39.06 -1.17 3.56
CA TRP A 643 40.23 -1.58 4.32
C TRP A 643 40.72 -2.98 3.90
N ALA A 644 39.83 -3.98 3.81
CA ALA A 644 40.15 -5.35 3.40
C ALA A 644 40.70 -5.40 1.97
N GLN A 645 40.14 -4.61 1.04
CA GLN A 645 40.68 -4.50 -0.32
C GLN A 645 42.09 -3.90 -0.35
N LYS A 646 42.37 -2.89 0.49
CA LYS A 646 43.71 -2.33 0.62
C LYS A 646 44.69 -3.32 1.24
N GLN A 647 44.26 -4.09 2.24
CA GLN A 647 45.08 -5.14 2.83
C GLN A 647 45.40 -6.25 1.82
N ALA A 648 44.42 -6.72 1.04
CA ALA A 648 44.62 -7.71 -0.01
C ALA A 648 45.62 -7.22 -1.08
N ALA A 649 45.45 -5.98 -1.56
CA ALA A 649 46.37 -5.39 -2.53
C ALA A 649 47.81 -5.24 -1.97
N LEU A 650 47.96 -4.99 -0.66
CA LEU A 650 49.27 -4.95 -0.01
C LEU A 650 49.87 -6.33 0.16
N ALA A 651 49.07 -7.36 0.47
CA ALA A 651 49.51 -8.74 0.52
C ALA A 651 50.02 -9.20 -0.87
N ASP A 652 49.30 -8.86 -1.95
CA ASP A 652 49.73 -9.14 -3.32
C ASP A 652 51.06 -8.42 -3.66
N GLN A 653 51.23 -7.17 -3.22
CA GLN A 653 52.48 -6.44 -3.39
C GLN A 653 53.65 -7.07 -2.64
N ILE A 654 53.43 -7.59 -1.42
CA ILE A 654 54.46 -8.29 -0.64
C ILE A 654 54.86 -9.59 -1.35
N SER A 655 53.88 -10.35 -1.83
CA SER A 655 54.10 -11.56 -2.63
C SER A 655 54.91 -11.26 -3.90
N MET A 656 54.58 -10.20 -4.62
CA MET A 656 55.29 -9.78 -5.82
C MET A 656 56.74 -9.34 -5.53
N ILE A 657 56.98 -8.61 -4.44
CA ILE A 657 58.35 -8.24 -4.00
C ILE A 657 59.14 -9.50 -3.65
N ARG A 658 58.51 -10.50 -3.02
CA ARG A 658 59.14 -11.78 -2.71
C ARG A 658 59.51 -12.59 -3.96
N GLU A 659 58.69 -12.56 -5.00
CA GLU A 659 59.02 -13.18 -6.29
C GLU A 659 60.15 -12.45 -7.02
N LEU A 660 60.14 -11.12 -7.02
CA LEU A 660 61.20 -10.30 -7.64
C LEU A 660 62.54 -10.49 -6.92
N THR A 661 62.53 -10.56 -5.58
CA THR A 661 63.74 -10.83 -4.79
C THR A 661 64.31 -12.23 -5.05
N LEU A 662 63.46 -13.26 -5.22
CA LEU A 662 63.90 -14.59 -5.65
C LEU A 662 64.53 -14.57 -7.04
N LYS A 663 63.90 -13.90 -8.03
CA LYS A 663 64.45 -13.75 -9.39
C LYS A 663 65.79 -13.01 -9.39
N ALA A 664 65.91 -11.95 -8.59
CA ALA A 664 67.16 -11.22 -8.44
C ALA A 664 68.26 -12.11 -7.81
N GLN A 665 67.93 -12.96 -6.83
CA GLN A 665 68.88 -13.94 -6.26
C GLN A 665 69.32 -15.00 -7.28
N GLU A 666 68.42 -15.49 -8.12
CA GLU A 666 68.74 -16.41 -9.23
C GLU A 666 69.63 -15.73 -10.30
N MET A 667 69.44 -14.44 -10.58
CA MET A 667 70.32 -13.69 -11.47
C MET A 667 71.69 -13.45 -10.83
N LYS A 668 71.74 -13.15 -9.52
CA LYS A 668 73.00 -12.98 -8.79
C LYS A 668 73.87 -14.23 -8.82
N THR A 669 73.27 -15.41 -8.65
CA THR A 669 73.99 -16.70 -8.71
C THR A 669 74.48 -17.05 -10.12
N ARG A 670 73.94 -16.41 -11.18
CA ARG A 670 74.47 -16.52 -12.56
C ARG A 670 75.63 -15.57 -12.84
N ILE A 671 75.69 -14.43 -12.15
CA ILE A 671 76.79 -13.44 -12.28
C ILE A 671 77.99 -13.89 -11.45
N GLU A 672 77.76 -14.43 -10.25
CA GLU A 672 78.79 -14.98 -9.36
C GLU A 672 78.54 -16.48 -9.15
N PRO A 673 78.98 -17.37 -10.06
CA PRO A 673 79.04 -18.79 -9.75
C PRO A 673 80.13 -19.04 -8.68
N PRO A 674 79.97 -20.03 -7.80
CA PRO A 674 80.88 -20.28 -6.68
C PRO A 674 82.31 -20.66 -7.09
#